data_AF-A0A835P1G2-F1
#
_entry.id   AF-A0A835P1G2-F1
#
_cell.length_a   1.000
_cell.length_b   1.000
_cell.length_c   1.000
_cell.angle_alpha   90.00
_cell.angle_beta   90.00
_cell.angle_gamma   90.00
#
_symmetry.space_group_name_H-M   'P 1'
#
loop_
_entity.id
_entity.type
_entity.pdbx_description
1 polymer ?
#
loop_
_entity_poly.entity_id
_entity_poly.type
_entity_poly.pdbx_seq_one_letter_code
_entity_poly.pdbx_strand_id
1 'polypeptide(L)'
;MVYDKPPPDPYAPGEWGKPCRPQLSPEEKKQEEELIEKYAINIYLSDKISLHRHIEDNRLSGCKTKSYNYRRLPTTSVIIAFYNEAWSTLLRTIHSVLETSPSVLLKEIILVDDLSDKVYLKAELEKYISSLKRVRLIRTNKREGLVRARLIGATFATGDVLTFLDCHCECVSGWLEPLLERIAENETVIVCPVIDTIDWKTFEYYMQTAEPMIGGFDWRLTFQWHSVPKHERLRRKSETDPIRSPTMAGGLFAVSKKYFEYLGTYDTGMDVWGGENLELSFRVWQCGGMLEIHPCSHVGHVFPKRAPYARPNFLQNTARAAEVWMDEFKDHFYNRNPSARKENYGDISERKILRERLKCKSFHWYLKNIFAELHVPEDRPGWHGAIRSTGIPSECLDYVLQEHNPTGSHLSLFGCHGQGGNQFFEYTSNQEIRFNSVTELCAEVPEREDFIGMRSCPKDGSPIPEIIIWHFKEDGTIYHPHSGKCITAYRTTEGHADVQMRTFTCSVDRLLILWKLTTQCRAYRFEGHAEALTSVDFSPDGQVLASASHDHTVRLWIPCIHGESSILKGHTASVRSVSFSHDGCSVVSASNDKLIKVWSVSYQRLLFTLFQHTGWVRCAKFSPDGRLIASCSEDKSVMIWDTRNKICVNSFSDYEGFATFVDFNPSGTCIASAGSNNTVKLWDIRTNKLLQHFKVALWEVEKSKEIKCAYPLSRYLQPLNIVFCKSVHRAGVNCISFHPSGNYLITASTDGTLKILDLLGERLIYTLHGHKGPVLCVAFSKGGEKFASGGVDTQVLLWKTNFDTLDYEDVLKHNIRRTHIDDPPHLLDIYPRSPHLHDENLNSVETKAAESSNDVSVFKGTGRSEELRSPSASPSARSSKRKAEDESGSAVHNVEQQRGISSSVGRVLDHIVGQLHLLTLTVSVLEQRLTNTEDKLKECIKDQQEMLKENRTNKI
;
A
#
# COMPACT_ATOMS: atom_id res chain seq x y z
N MET A 1 -13.12 -26.30 43.42
CA MET A 1 -12.70 -26.23 41.99
C MET A 1 -11.86 -27.48 41.67
N VAL A 2 -10.77 -27.48 40.88
CA VAL A 2 -9.83 -28.63 40.88
C VAL A 2 -8.93 -28.59 42.11
N TYR A 3 -8.49 -27.38 42.46
CA TYR A 3 -7.89 -27.00 43.74
C TYR A 3 -8.71 -25.85 44.32
N ASP A 4 -8.79 -25.74 45.63
CA ASP A 4 -9.46 -24.61 46.28
C ASP A 4 -8.41 -23.58 46.70
N LYS A 5 -8.69 -22.28 46.49
CA LYS A 5 -7.75 -21.21 46.85
C LYS A 5 -7.47 -21.21 48.36
N PRO A 6 -6.24 -20.93 48.79
CA PRO A 6 -5.97 -20.55 50.19
C PRO A 6 -6.83 -19.34 50.58
N PRO A 7 -7.15 -19.13 51.87
CA PRO A 7 -7.86 -17.93 52.30
C PRO A 7 -7.13 -16.63 51.87
N PRO A 8 -7.85 -15.60 51.40
CA PRO A 8 -7.25 -14.33 51.00
C PRO A 8 -6.58 -13.63 52.20
N ASP A 9 -5.43 -13.01 51.97
CA ASP A 9 -4.78 -12.12 52.93
C ASP A 9 -4.95 -10.66 52.47
N PRO A 10 -5.81 -9.85 53.14
CA PRO A 10 -6.05 -8.46 52.76
C PRO A 10 -4.81 -7.56 52.78
N TYR A 11 -3.72 -7.99 53.43
CA TYR A 11 -2.45 -7.26 53.50
C TYR A 11 -1.42 -7.76 52.49
N ALA A 12 -1.68 -8.85 51.77
CA ALA A 12 -0.76 -9.39 50.78
C ALA A 12 -0.66 -8.48 49.53
N PRO A 13 0.54 -8.34 48.93
CA PRO A 13 0.74 -7.56 47.71
C PRO A 13 -0.20 -7.99 46.57
N GLY A 14 -1.01 -7.05 46.08
CA GLY A 14 -1.87 -7.26 44.90
C GLY A 14 -3.08 -8.16 45.10
N GLU A 15 -3.45 -8.51 46.34
CA GLU A 15 -4.69 -9.25 46.65
C GLU A 15 -5.92 -8.48 46.16
N TRP A 16 -6.95 -9.21 45.73
CA TRP A 16 -8.16 -8.71 45.06
C TRP A 16 -7.93 -8.00 43.71
N GLY A 17 -6.70 -8.02 43.17
CA GLY A 17 -6.34 -7.33 41.94
C GLY A 17 -5.99 -5.85 42.13
N LYS A 18 -5.75 -5.40 43.36
CA LYS A 18 -5.41 -4.00 43.69
C LYS A 18 -4.00 -3.61 43.18
N PRO A 19 -3.76 -2.33 42.84
CA PRO A 19 -2.44 -1.88 42.38
C PRO A 19 -1.40 -2.03 43.49
N CYS A 20 -0.28 -2.69 43.20
CA CYS A 20 0.83 -2.76 44.13
C CYS A 20 1.91 -1.71 43.74
N ARG A 21 2.33 -0.92 44.73
CA ARG A 21 3.33 0.16 44.58
C ARG A 21 4.27 0.16 45.80
N PRO A 22 5.18 -0.82 45.92
CA PRO A 22 6.11 -0.88 47.04
C PRO A 22 7.07 0.32 47.04
N GLN A 23 7.50 0.76 48.23
CA GLN A 23 8.66 1.64 48.36
C GLN A 23 9.91 0.76 48.24
N LEU A 24 10.72 1.00 47.22
CA LEU A 24 11.91 0.20 46.90
C LEU A 24 13.19 0.95 47.29
N SER A 25 14.21 0.22 47.75
CA SER A 25 15.57 0.76 47.87
C SER A 25 16.15 1.10 46.48
N PRO A 26 17.22 1.91 46.39
CA PRO A 26 17.90 2.17 45.12
C PRO A 26 18.37 0.90 44.40
N GLU A 27 18.81 -0.11 45.16
CA GLU A 27 19.25 -1.41 44.67
C GLU A 27 18.07 -2.27 44.17
N GLU A 28 16.98 -2.34 44.94
CA GLU A 28 15.74 -3.02 44.51
C GLU A 28 15.15 -2.38 43.25
N LYS A 29 15.16 -1.04 43.16
CA LYS A 29 14.68 -0.31 41.98
C LYS A 29 15.52 -0.61 40.74
N LYS A 30 16.84 -0.78 40.88
CA LYS A 30 17.70 -1.22 39.77
C LYS A 30 17.32 -2.63 39.29
N GLN A 31 17.04 -3.55 40.20
CA GLN A 31 16.58 -4.90 39.85
C GLN A 31 15.20 -4.88 39.17
N GLU A 32 14.28 -4.03 39.62
CA GLU A 32 13.00 -3.77 38.96
C GLU A 32 13.19 -3.28 37.51
N GLU A 33 14.05 -2.29 37.30
CA GLU A 33 14.35 -1.72 35.97
C GLU A 33 14.99 -2.75 35.02
N GLU A 34 15.97 -3.53 35.48
CA GLU A 34 16.61 -4.63 34.73
C GLU A 34 15.60 -5.71 34.31
N LEU A 35 14.65 -6.07 35.17
CA LEU A 35 13.62 -7.06 34.88
C LEU A 35 12.55 -6.52 33.92
N ILE A 36 12.14 -5.24 34.07
CA ILE A 36 11.24 -4.57 33.13
C ILE A 36 11.87 -4.45 31.74
N GLU A 37 13.16 -4.15 31.64
CA GLU A 37 13.85 -4.08 30.35
C GLU A 37 13.82 -5.43 29.63
N LYS A 38 14.07 -6.51 30.37
CA LYS A 38 14.18 -7.88 29.88
C LYS A 38 12.85 -8.53 29.48
N TYR A 39 11.79 -8.33 30.27
CA TYR A 39 10.49 -8.99 30.05
C TYR A 39 9.38 -8.06 29.55
N ALA A 40 9.63 -6.74 29.49
CA ALA A 40 8.61 -5.71 29.24
C ALA A 40 7.43 -5.70 30.24
N ILE A 41 7.59 -6.39 31.38
CA ILE A 41 6.64 -6.56 32.48
C ILE A 41 7.41 -6.41 33.79
N ASN A 42 6.79 -5.87 34.84
CA ASN A 42 7.38 -5.76 36.18
C ASN A 42 7.40 -7.12 36.90
N ILE A 43 8.32 -7.99 36.47
CA ILE A 43 8.49 -9.33 37.07
C ILE A 43 8.95 -9.24 38.52
N TYR A 44 9.72 -8.22 38.89
CA TYR A 44 10.12 -7.97 40.28
C TYR A 44 8.90 -7.85 41.21
N LEU A 45 7.87 -7.14 40.77
CA LEU A 45 6.60 -7.03 41.47
C LEU A 45 5.79 -8.32 41.39
N SER A 46 5.72 -8.95 40.21
CA SER A 46 5.04 -10.23 40.02
C SER A 46 5.55 -11.32 40.96
N ASP A 47 6.86 -11.39 41.21
CA ASP A 47 7.47 -12.39 42.10
C ASP A 47 7.13 -12.17 43.57
N LYS A 48 6.74 -10.94 43.97
CA LYS A 48 6.23 -10.61 45.32
C LYS A 48 4.70 -10.77 45.45
N ILE A 49 3.96 -10.94 44.35
CA ILE A 49 2.50 -11.15 44.34
C ILE A 49 2.18 -12.64 44.38
N SER A 50 1.22 -13.04 45.21
CA SER A 50 0.81 -14.45 45.35
C SER A 50 0.46 -15.10 43.99
N LEU A 51 0.89 -16.35 43.80
CA LEU A 51 0.49 -17.18 42.65
C LEU A 51 -0.99 -17.60 42.73
N HIS A 52 -1.61 -17.44 43.90
CA HIS A 52 -2.96 -17.89 44.23
C HIS A 52 -3.92 -16.73 44.48
N ARG A 53 -3.54 -15.47 44.17
CA ARG A 53 -4.33 -14.27 44.50
C ARG A 53 -5.77 -14.34 44.01
N HIS A 54 -6.65 -13.65 44.72
CA HIS A 54 -8.05 -13.46 44.36
C HIS A 54 -8.18 -12.23 43.47
N ILE A 55 -9.21 -12.25 42.62
CA ILE A 55 -9.66 -11.08 41.86
C ILE A 55 -11.08 -10.76 42.34
N GLU A 56 -11.38 -9.49 42.57
CA GLU A 56 -12.72 -9.05 42.97
C GLU A 56 -13.71 -9.27 41.82
N ASP A 57 -14.78 -10.06 42.06
CA ASP A 57 -15.80 -10.30 41.04
C ASP A 57 -16.73 -9.08 40.94
N ASN A 58 -16.41 -8.16 40.03
CA ASN A 58 -17.19 -6.97 39.71
C ASN A 58 -18.05 -7.12 38.44
N ARG A 59 -18.28 -8.35 37.96
CA ARG A 59 -19.15 -8.62 36.80
C ARG A 59 -20.60 -8.20 37.06
N LEU A 60 -21.33 -8.00 35.96
CA LEU A 60 -22.77 -7.72 35.93
C LEU A 60 -23.54 -8.69 36.84
N SER A 61 -24.52 -8.17 37.59
CA SER A 61 -25.30 -8.95 38.56
C SER A 61 -25.99 -10.16 37.95
N GLY A 62 -26.48 -10.05 36.71
CA GLY A 62 -27.08 -11.16 35.95
C GLY A 62 -26.11 -12.30 35.63
N CYS A 63 -24.80 -12.06 35.59
CA CYS A 63 -23.81 -13.13 35.41
C CYS A 63 -23.62 -13.94 36.71
N LYS A 64 -23.73 -13.28 37.87
CA LYS A 64 -23.58 -13.90 39.20
C LYS A 64 -24.78 -14.76 39.60
N THR A 65 -25.96 -14.46 39.06
CA THR A 65 -27.21 -15.23 39.30
C THR A 65 -27.44 -16.35 38.29
N LYS A 66 -26.64 -16.43 37.21
CA LYS A 66 -26.78 -17.46 36.17
C LYS A 66 -26.32 -18.83 36.69
N SER A 67 -27.18 -19.83 36.55
CA SER A 67 -26.92 -21.21 37.00
C SER A 67 -26.76 -22.17 35.82
N TYR A 68 -25.76 -23.05 35.89
CA TYR A 68 -25.36 -23.91 34.79
C TYR A 68 -25.62 -25.39 35.09
N ASN A 69 -26.02 -26.15 34.07
CA ASN A 69 -26.20 -27.60 34.20
C ASN A 69 -24.89 -28.35 33.90
N TYR A 70 -24.01 -28.43 34.90
CA TYR A 70 -22.69 -29.07 34.83
C TYR A 70 -22.67 -30.52 34.31
N ARG A 71 -23.80 -31.24 34.27
CA ARG A 71 -23.87 -32.61 33.71
C ARG A 71 -24.04 -32.65 32.19
N ARG A 72 -24.41 -31.52 31.57
CA ARG A 72 -24.65 -31.40 30.12
C ARG A 72 -23.59 -30.56 29.40
N LEU A 73 -22.77 -29.81 30.14
CA LEU A 73 -21.70 -29.02 29.57
C LEU A 73 -20.56 -29.92 29.04
N PRO A 74 -19.94 -29.57 27.90
CA PRO A 74 -18.79 -30.30 27.36
C PRO A 74 -17.56 -30.16 28.28
N THR A 75 -16.62 -31.09 28.16
CA THR A 75 -15.32 -30.98 28.83
C THR A 75 -14.35 -30.14 28.00
N THR A 76 -13.43 -29.42 28.64
CA THR A 76 -12.40 -28.63 27.95
C THR A 76 -10.99 -29.12 28.25
N SER A 77 -10.12 -29.06 27.25
CA SER A 77 -8.66 -29.02 27.43
C SER A 77 -8.21 -27.56 27.34
N VAL A 78 -7.56 -27.05 28.38
CA VAL A 78 -6.97 -25.70 28.37
C VAL A 78 -5.56 -25.78 27.79
N ILE A 79 -5.25 -24.98 26.76
CA ILE A 79 -3.96 -25.02 26.07
C ILE A 79 -3.24 -23.69 26.29
N ILE A 80 -2.05 -23.76 26.88
CA ILE A 80 -1.19 -22.61 27.18
C ILE A 80 0.16 -22.84 26.50
N ALA A 81 0.40 -22.12 25.40
CA ALA A 81 1.70 -22.08 24.74
C ALA A 81 2.55 -20.98 25.37
N PHE A 82 3.84 -21.24 25.62
CA PHE A 82 4.75 -20.28 26.23
C PHE A 82 6.15 -20.33 25.60
N TYR A 83 6.80 -19.17 25.56
CA TYR A 83 8.21 -19.02 25.19
C TYR A 83 8.85 -17.98 26.08
N ASN A 84 9.88 -18.37 26.84
CA ASN A 84 10.67 -17.47 27.69
C ASN A 84 9.86 -16.66 28.72
N GLU A 85 8.67 -17.14 29.07
CA GLU A 85 7.79 -16.51 30.07
C GLU A 85 8.46 -16.47 31.45
N ALA A 86 8.07 -15.51 32.29
CA ALA A 86 8.53 -15.46 33.67
C ALA A 86 7.87 -16.55 34.53
N TRP A 87 8.56 -16.95 35.59
CA TRP A 87 8.12 -18.05 36.46
C TRP A 87 6.79 -17.73 37.16
N SER A 88 6.68 -16.54 37.76
CA SER A 88 5.49 -16.14 38.53
C SER A 88 4.25 -15.94 37.66
N THR A 89 4.37 -15.34 36.47
CA THR A 89 3.26 -15.16 35.51
C THR A 89 2.74 -16.49 34.97
N LEU A 90 3.64 -17.39 34.55
CA LEU A 90 3.28 -18.73 34.05
C LEU A 90 2.58 -19.55 35.15
N LEU A 91 3.16 -19.62 36.35
CA LEU A 91 2.56 -20.39 37.44
C LEU A 91 1.25 -19.79 37.95
N ARG A 92 1.13 -18.46 38.03
CA ARG A 92 -0.13 -17.79 38.41
C ARG A 92 -1.24 -18.09 37.40
N THR A 93 -0.91 -18.16 36.10
CA THR A 93 -1.86 -18.60 35.07
C THR A 93 -2.33 -20.04 35.30
N ILE A 94 -1.40 -20.97 35.57
CA ILE A 94 -1.73 -22.39 35.81
C ILE A 94 -2.62 -22.55 37.05
N HIS A 95 -2.24 -21.93 38.17
CA HIS A 95 -3.03 -21.99 39.41
C HIS A 95 -4.39 -21.30 39.24
N SER A 96 -4.43 -20.12 38.62
CA SER A 96 -5.69 -19.43 38.33
C SER A 96 -6.67 -20.30 37.55
N VAL A 97 -6.21 -21.04 36.53
CA VAL A 97 -7.06 -22.00 35.79
C VAL A 97 -7.52 -23.15 36.70
N LEU A 98 -6.62 -23.79 37.45
CA LEU A 98 -6.94 -24.90 38.37
C LEU A 98 -7.93 -24.52 39.49
N GLU A 99 -7.84 -23.27 39.94
CA GLU A 99 -8.56 -22.71 41.08
C GLU A 99 -9.87 -22.01 40.72
N THR A 100 -10.10 -21.69 39.44
CA THR A 100 -11.34 -21.07 38.96
C THR A 100 -12.16 -21.98 38.04
N SER A 101 -11.59 -23.08 37.55
CA SER A 101 -12.30 -24.01 36.66
C SER A 101 -13.01 -25.13 37.44
N PRO A 102 -14.30 -25.39 37.17
CA PRO A 102 -15.02 -26.52 37.75
C PRO A 102 -14.38 -27.88 37.39
N SER A 103 -14.15 -28.72 38.40
CA SER A 103 -13.43 -29.99 38.26
C SER A 103 -14.16 -31.08 37.48
N VAL A 104 -15.43 -30.86 37.14
CA VAL A 104 -16.20 -31.71 36.22
C VAL A 104 -16.05 -31.28 34.75
N LEU A 105 -15.62 -30.05 34.48
CA LEU A 105 -15.48 -29.49 33.13
C LEU A 105 -14.02 -29.48 32.64
N LEU A 106 -13.06 -29.14 33.51
CA LEU A 106 -11.65 -29.08 33.15
C LEU A 106 -11.04 -30.48 33.01
N LYS A 107 -10.88 -30.97 31.78
CA LYS A 107 -10.26 -32.27 31.47
C LYS A 107 -8.79 -32.29 31.84
N GLU A 108 -8.04 -31.31 31.32
CA GLU A 108 -6.58 -31.19 31.41
C GLU A 108 -6.12 -29.77 31.07
N ILE A 109 -4.94 -29.40 31.57
CA ILE A 109 -4.17 -28.23 31.16
C ILE A 109 -2.94 -28.74 30.41
N ILE A 110 -2.78 -28.32 29.17
CA ILE A 110 -1.67 -28.67 28.28
C ILE A 110 -0.78 -27.45 28.13
N LEU A 111 0.39 -27.52 28.73
CA LEU A 111 1.47 -26.55 28.61
C LEU A 111 2.34 -26.92 27.41
N VAL A 112 2.65 -25.97 26.53
CA VAL A 112 3.52 -26.19 25.37
C VAL A 112 4.70 -25.23 25.43
N ASP A 113 5.88 -25.76 25.77
CA ASP A 113 7.16 -25.05 25.72
C ASP A 113 7.64 -24.95 24.27
N ASP A 114 7.48 -23.76 23.66
CA ASP A 114 7.94 -23.43 22.31
C ASP A 114 9.44 -23.09 22.30
N LEU A 115 10.26 -24.08 22.70
CA LEU A 115 11.72 -24.01 22.78
C LEU A 115 12.25 -22.81 23.61
N SER A 116 11.77 -22.63 24.85
CA SER A 116 12.31 -21.62 25.75
C SER A 116 13.79 -21.87 26.09
N ASP A 117 14.58 -20.82 26.30
CA ASP A 117 15.99 -20.88 26.70
C ASP A 117 16.21 -20.82 28.24
N LYS A 118 15.20 -20.37 29.00
CA LYS A 118 15.31 -20.09 30.43
C LYS A 118 15.45 -21.39 31.23
N VAL A 119 16.49 -21.48 32.07
CA VAL A 119 16.82 -22.68 32.85
C VAL A 119 15.66 -23.14 33.75
N TYR A 120 14.98 -22.21 34.42
CA TYR A 120 13.84 -22.52 35.31
C TYR A 120 12.64 -23.14 34.56
N LEU A 121 12.49 -22.90 33.25
CA LEU A 121 11.43 -23.53 32.44
C LEU A 121 11.74 -24.99 32.06
N LYS A 122 12.92 -25.52 32.43
CA LYS A 122 13.34 -26.90 32.15
C LYS A 122 13.00 -27.84 33.30
N ALA A 123 13.99 -28.45 33.95
CA ALA A 123 13.78 -29.47 34.98
C ALA A 123 13.03 -28.95 36.23
N GLU A 124 13.17 -27.66 36.55
CA GLU A 124 12.50 -27.03 37.69
C GLU A 124 10.98 -26.92 37.47
N LEU A 125 10.54 -26.47 36.29
CA LEU A 125 9.14 -26.48 35.88
C LEU A 125 8.54 -27.89 35.91
N GLU A 126 9.22 -28.88 35.33
CA GLU A 126 8.79 -30.29 35.35
C GLU A 126 8.60 -30.82 36.77
N LYS A 127 9.58 -30.56 37.65
CA LYS A 127 9.50 -30.94 39.06
C LYS A 127 8.30 -30.27 39.75
N TYR A 128 8.07 -28.98 39.52
CA TYR A 128 6.95 -28.27 40.11
C TYR A 128 5.59 -28.85 39.67
N ILE A 129 5.35 -28.92 38.36
CA ILE A 129 4.06 -29.36 37.81
C ILE A 129 3.79 -30.85 38.02
N SER A 130 4.81 -31.69 38.30
CA SER A 130 4.62 -33.11 38.61
C SER A 130 3.70 -33.36 39.82
N SER A 131 3.56 -32.37 40.71
CA SER A 131 2.65 -32.39 41.86
C SER A 131 1.20 -31.98 41.51
N LEU A 132 0.99 -31.38 40.34
CA LEU A 132 -0.30 -30.80 39.94
C LEU A 132 -1.12 -31.80 39.12
N LYS A 133 -2.33 -32.10 39.61
CA LYS A 133 -3.28 -32.99 38.93
C LYS A 133 -3.75 -32.34 37.63
N ARG A 134 -3.84 -33.16 36.57
CA ARG A 134 -4.36 -32.79 35.24
C ARG A 134 -3.50 -31.77 34.47
N VAL A 135 -2.29 -31.45 34.93
CA VAL A 135 -1.33 -30.65 34.16
C VAL A 135 -0.42 -31.58 33.35
N ARG A 136 -0.23 -31.26 32.07
CA ARG A 136 0.67 -31.97 31.14
C ARG A 136 1.60 -30.94 30.50
N LEU A 137 2.88 -31.28 30.35
CA LEU A 137 3.85 -30.47 29.63
C LEU A 137 4.32 -31.18 28.37
N ILE A 138 4.36 -30.43 27.29
CA ILE A 138 4.86 -30.82 25.98
C ILE A 138 5.96 -29.82 25.62
N ARG A 139 7.06 -30.29 25.03
CA ARG A 139 8.16 -29.44 24.57
C ARG A 139 8.36 -29.61 23.08
N THR A 140 8.55 -28.51 22.36
CA THR A 140 8.95 -28.56 20.96
C THR A 140 10.45 -28.86 20.84
N ASN A 141 10.87 -29.47 19.72
CA ASN A 141 12.27 -29.76 19.42
C ASN A 141 12.95 -28.65 18.59
N LYS A 142 12.16 -27.73 18.02
CA LYS A 142 12.58 -26.53 17.31
C LYS A 142 11.68 -25.35 17.72
N ARG A 143 12.05 -24.13 17.34
CA ARG A 143 11.16 -22.98 17.51
C ARG A 143 10.02 -23.06 16.50
N GLU A 144 8.81 -23.23 17.00
CA GLU A 144 7.60 -23.41 16.20
C GLU A 144 6.83 -22.09 16.03
N GLY A 145 6.85 -21.23 17.06
CA GLY A 145 6.02 -20.03 17.11
C GLY A 145 4.62 -20.32 17.66
N LEU A 146 3.90 -19.27 18.03
CA LEU A 146 2.65 -19.35 18.79
C LEU A 146 1.58 -20.22 18.12
N VAL A 147 1.42 -20.05 16.80
CA VAL A 147 0.44 -20.80 15.99
C VAL A 147 0.71 -22.30 16.04
N ARG A 148 1.93 -22.72 15.65
CA ARG A 148 2.30 -24.14 15.60
C ARG A 148 2.39 -24.77 16.99
N ALA A 149 2.82 -24.02 18.02
CA ALA A 149 2.76 -24.47 19.42
C ALA A 149 1.32 -24.73 19.90
N ARG A 150 0.36 -23.84 19.60
CA ARG A 150 -1.07 -24.07 19.89
C ARG A 150 -1.63 -25.29 19.14
N LEU A 151 -1.23 -25.51 17.89
CA LEU A 151 -1.64 -26.70 17.12
C LEU A 151 -1.11 -28.01 17.71
N ILE A 152 0.12 -28.02 18.21
CA ILE A 152 0.67 -29.17 18.95
C ILE A 152 -0.20 -29.44 20.19
N GLY A 153 -0.49 -28.42 21.00
CA GLY A 153 -1.40 -28.54 22.15
C GLY A 153 -2.79 -29.10 21.79
N ALA A 154 -3.38 -28.60 20.70
CA ALA A 154 -4.68 -29.04 20.19
C ALA A 154 -4.68 -30.51 19.72
N THR A 155 -3.56 -30.97 19.15
CA THR A 155 -3.39 -32.36 18.71
C THR A 155 -3.43 -33.32 19.89
N PHE A 156 -2.79 -32.97 21.01
CA PHE A 156 -2.72 -33.79 22.23
C PHE A 156 -3.92 -33.65 23.19
N ALA A 157 -4.83 -32.71 22.92
CA ALA A 157 -6.03 -32.45 23.71
C ALA A 157 -7.09 -33.56 23.58
N THR A 158 -7.68 -33.96 24.70
CA THR A 158 -8.72 -35.00 24.79
C THR A 158 -10.10 -34.51 25.27
N GLY A 159 -10.23 -33.22 25.56
CA GLY A 159 -11.51 -32.56 25.82
C GLY A 159 -12.32 -32.31 24.55
N ASP A 160 -13.62 -32.12 24.71
CA ASP A 160 -14.56 -31.83 23.62
C ASP A 160 -14.36 -30.41 23.07
N VAL A 161 -14.00 -29.48 23.96
CA VAL A 161 -13.67 -28.08 23.69
C VAL A 161 -12.17 -27.84 23.88
N LEU A 162 -11.60 -27.01 23.02
CA LEU A 162 -10.28 -26.42 23.17
C LEU A 162 -10.45 -25.01 23.72
N THR A 163 -9.82 -24.70 24.86
CA THR A 163 -9.77 -23.34 25.40
C THR A 163 -8.33 -22.86 25.41
N PHE A 164 -8.00 -21.92 24.52
CA PHE A 164 -6.67 -21.33 24.45
C PHE A 164 -6.57 -20.16 25.43
N LEU A 165 -5.44 -20.08 26.13
CA LEU A 165 -5.04 -18.95 26.97
C LEU A 165 -3.55 -18.65 26.74
N ASP A 166 -3.16 -17.40 26.96
CA ASP A 166 -1.75 -17.02 27.00
C ASP A 166 -1.16 -17.24 28.40
N CYS A 167 0.17 -17.26 28.50
CA CYS A 167 0.90 -17.68 29.71
C CYS A 167 1.07 -16.59 30.79
N HIS A 168 0.33 -15.48 30.66
CA HIS A 168 0.30 -14.35 31.59
C HIS A 168 -1.15 -13.86 31.74
N CYS A 169 -2.02 -14.78 32.16
CA CYS A 169 -3.46 -14.55 32.31
C CYS A 169 -3.95 -14.89 33.72
N GLU A 170 -4.99 -14.19 34.18
CA GLU A 170 -5.66 -14.47 35.46
C GLU A 170 -7.18 -14.51 35.25
N CYS A 171 -7.77 -15.67 35.54
CA CYS A 171 -9.18 -15.96 35.33
C CYS A 171 -10.04 -15.46 36.50
N VAL A 172 -11.22 -14.93 36.19
CA VAL A 172 -12.25 -14.57 37.20
C VAL A 172 -13.08 -15.81 37.56
N SER A 173 -13.59 -15.88 38.79
CA SER A 173 -14.48 -16.97 39.23
C SER A 173 -15.68 -17.14 38.30
N GLY A 174 -15.90 -18.36 37.77
CA GLY A 174 -17.01 -18.63 36.86
C GLY A 174 -16.83 -18.08 35.44
N TRP A 175 -15.57 -17.98 34.96
CA TRP A 175 -15.25 -17.58 33.60
C TRP A 175 -15.53 -18.66 32.55
N LEU A 176 -15.49 -19.94 32.92
CA LEU A 176 -15.43 -21.05 31.96
C LEU A 176 -16.82 -21.53 31.52
N GLU A 177 -17.75 -21.61 32.46
CA GLU A 177 -19.12 -22.07 32.26
C GLU A 177 -19.89 -21.31 31.15
N PRO A 178 -19.82 -19.95 31.05
CA PRO A 178 -20.46 -19.22 29.96
C PRO A 178 -19.92 -19.62 28.57
N LEU A 179 -18.61 -19.88 28.45
CA LEU A 179 -17.98 -20.28 27.19
C LEU A 179 -18.46 -21.68 26.76
N LEU A 180 -18.46 -22.63 27.70
CA LEU A 180 -18.83 -24.02 27.45
C LEU A 180 -20.33 -24.20 27.24
N GLU A 181 -21.18 -23.44 27.93
CA GLU A 181 -22.62 -23.41 27.68
C GLU A 181 -22.91 -22.93 26.25
N ARG A 182 -22.27 -21.84 25.83
CA ARG A 182 -22.51 -21.27 24.50
C ARG A 182 -22.09 -22.21 23.36
N ILE A 183 -20.98 -22.93 23.52
CA ILE A 183 -20.55 -23.96 22.55
C ILE A 183 -21.46 -25.20 22.60
N ALA A 184 -22.05 -25.53 23.76
CA ALA A 184 -23.04 -26.60 23.88
C ALA A 184 -24.38 -26.27 23.19
N GLU A 185 -24.77 -25.00 23.15
CA GLU A 185 -25.92 -24.53 22.36
C GLU A 185 -25.67 -24.57 20.85
N ASN A 186 -24.45 -24.19 20.43
CA ASN A 186 -24.07 -24.20 19.02
C ASN A 186 -22.57 -24.46 18.84
N GLU A 187 -22.25 -25.63 18.28
CA GLU A 187 -20.88 -26.11 18.06
C GLU A 187 -20.08 -25.24 17.07
N THR A 188 -20.74 -24.46 16.21
CA THR A 188 -20.08 -23.62 15.18
C THR A 188 -19.68 -22.22 15.67
N VAL A 189 -19.74 -21.97 16.99
CA VAL A 189 -19.37 -20.69 17.59
C VAL A 189 -17.97 -20.77 18.19
N ILE A 190 -17.14 -19.76 17.90
CA ILE A 190 -15.95 -19.46 18.67
C ILE A 190 -16.31 -18.39 19.70
N VAL A 191 -16.03 -18.66 20.98
CA VAL A 191 -16.43 -17.78 22.09
C VAL A 191 -15.19 -17.28 22.81
N CYS A 192 -15.02 -15.96 22.87
CA CYS A 192 -13.97 -15.28 23.60
C CYS A 192 -14.47 -14.82 24.99
N PRO A 193 -13.62 -14.84 26.02
CA PRO A 193 -13.86 -14.05 27.22
C PRO A 193 -13.77 -12.55 26.90
N VAL A 194 -14.33 -11.71 27.77
CA VAL A 194 -13.89 -10.33 27.90
C VAL A 194 -12.44 -10.36 28.40
N ILE A 195 -11.54 -9.74 27.63
CA ILE A 195 -10.13 -9.62 27.99
C ILE A 195 -9.98 -8.35 28.83
N ASP A 196 -9.75 -8.52 30.12
CA ASP A 196 -9.47 -7.41 31.04
C ASP A 196 -7.98 -7.06 31.02
N THR A 197 -7.64 -5.81 31.28
CA THR A 197 -6.23 -5.39 31.34
C THR A 197 -5.67 -5.64 32.73
N ILE A 198 -4.59 -6.43 32.82
CA ILE A 198 -3.71 -6.43 33.99
C ILE A 198 -2.54 -5.50 33.68
N ASP A 199 -2.36 -4.47 34.50
CA ASP A 199 -1.29 -3.48 34.29
C ASP A 199 0.10 -4.11 34.45
N TRP A 200 0.93 -4.04 33.40
CA TRP A 200 2.27 -4.65 33.40
C TRP A 200 3.22 -4.06 34.45
N LYS A 201 2.92 -2.86 35.00
CA LYS A 201 3.79 -2.15 35.96
C LYS A 201 3.38 -2.38 37.41
N THR A 202 2.08 -2.39 37.70
CA THR A 202 1.51 -2.40 39.07
C THR A 202 0.68 -3.65 39.38
N PHE A 203 0.40 -4.48 38.37
CA PHE A 203 -0.43 -5.69 38.44
C PHE A 203 -1.88 -5.44 38.92
N GLU A 204 -2.36 -4.19 38.78
CA GLU A 204 -3.76 -3.83 38.94
C GLU A 204 -4.62 -4.53 37.89
N TYR A 205 -5.78 -5.05 38.29
CA TYR A 205 -6.73 -5.74 37.42
C TYR A 205 -7.89 -4.78 37.06
N TYR A 206 -7.93 -4.32 35.81
CA TYR A 206 -8.99 -3.44 35.30
C TYR A 206 -10.14 -4.26 34.70
N MET A 207 -11.09 -4.68 35.55
CA MET A 207 -12.28 -5.40 35.11
C MET A 207 -13.26 -4.48 34.38
N GLN A 208 -13.70 -4.86 33.18
CA GLN A 208 -14.74 -4.16 32.45
C GLN A 208 -16.13 -4.44 33.08
N THR A 209 -16.63 -3.52 33.90
CA THR A 209 -17.92 -3.65 34.60
C THR A 209 -19.13 -3.18 33.78
N ALA A 210 -18.88 -2.54 32.64
CA ALA A 210 -19.88 -2.05 31.69
C ALA A 210 -19.95 -2.95 30.44
N GLU A 211 -20.64 -2.49 29.38
CA GLU A 211 -20.60 -3.18 28.09
C GLU A 211 -19.16 -3.26 27.55
N PRO A 212 -18.65 -4.47 27.24
CA PRO A 212 -17.26 -4.63 26.82
C PRO A 212 -17.03 -4.17 25.38
N MET A 213 -15.77 -3.85 25.07
CA MET A 213 -15.33 -3.57 23.70
C MET A 213 -15.32 -4.86 22.86
N ILE A 214 -15.57 -4.72 21.55
CA ILE A 214 -15.50 -5.79 20.55
C ILE A 214 -14.31 -5.61 19.61
N GLY A 215 -13.89 -6.69 18.96
CA GLY A 215 -12.78 -6.70 18.03
C GLY A 215 -13.15 -6.30 16.61
N GLY A 216 -12.34 -5.44 16.02
CA GLY A 216 -12.32 -5.10 14.59
C GLY A 216 -10.90 -5.05 14.05
N PHE A 217 -10.69 -4.30 12.98
CA PHE A 217 -9.38 -4.08 12.36
C PHE A 217 -9.35 -2.77 11.58
N ASP A 218 -8.14 -2.21 11.39
CA ASP A 218 -7.91 -1.09 10.47
C ASP A 218 -7.43 -1.59 9.09
N TRP A 219 -7.41 -0.71 8.09
CA TRP A 219 -6.93 -1.07 6.74
C TRP A 219 -5.41 -1.32 6.66
N ARG A 220 -4.66 -1.25 7.77
CA ARG A 220 -3.29 -1.81 7.87
C ARG A 220 -3.29 -3.27 8.33
N LEU A 221 -4.47 -3.85 8.54
CA LEU A 221 -4.70 -5.18 9.11
C LEU A 221 -4.05 -5.34 10.48
N THR A 222 -4.18 -4.30 11.31
CA THR A 222 -3.94 -4.39 12.75
C THR A 222 -5.27 -4.57 13.47
N PHE A 223 -5.28 -5.37 14.54
CA PHE A 223 -6.46 -5.53 15.39
C PHE A 223 -6.77 -4.23 16.13
N GLN A 224 -8.06 -3.86 16.20
CA GLN A 224 -8.53 -2.64 16.86
C GLN A 224 -9.75 -2.94 17.75
N TRP A 225 -9.90 -2.19 18.85
CA TRP A 225 -11.07 -2.28 19.73
C TRP A 225 -12.14 -1.27 19.33
N HIS A 226 -13.40 -1.70 19.23
CA HIS A 226 -14.55 -0.87 18.88
C HIS A 226 -15.67 -1.00 19.91
N SER A 227 -16.47 0.06 20.07
CA SER A 227 -17.72 0.00 20.84
C SER A 227 -18.76 -0.85 20.12
N VAL A 228 -19.58 -1.62 20.85
CA VAL A 228 -20.70 -2.39 20.27
C VAL A 228 -21.61 -1.50 19.41
N PRO A 229 -21.92 -1.87 18.16
CA PRO A 229 -22.80 -1.09 17.30
C PRO A 229 -24.27 -1.17 17.75
N LYS A 230 -25.06 -0.13 17.42
CA LYS A 230 -26.47 -0.04 17.84
C LYS A 230 -27.30 -1.25 17.39
N HIS A 231 -27.04 -1.79 16.20
CA HIS A 231 -27.80 -2.92 15.66
C HIS A 231 -27.58 -4.20 16.51
N GLU A 232 -26.36 -4.44 16.98
CA GLU A 232 -26.01 -5.59 17.80
C GLU A 232 -26.54 -5.44 19.24
N ARG A 233 -26.55 -4.22 19.79
CA ARG A 233 -27.24 -3.93 21.06
C ARG A 233 -28.72 -4.28 21.00
N LEU A 234 -29.41 -3.91 19.92
CA LEU A 234 -30.84 -4.19 19.72
C LEU A 234 -31.15 -5.68 19.45
N ARG A 235 -30.16 -6.48 19.03
CA ARG A 235 -30.31 -7.93 18.85
C ARG A 235 -30.35 -8.68 20.18
N ARG A 236 -29.66 -8.16 21.20
CA ARG A 236 -29.48 -8.78 22.52
C ARG A 236 -30.73 -8.54 23.37
N LYS A 237 -31.16 -9.56 24.13
CA LYS A 237 -32.28 -9.49 25.07
C LYS A 237 -31.81 -9.08 26.46
N SER A 238 -30.57 -9.42 26.80
CA SER A 238 -29.91 -9.12 28.07
C SER A 238 -28.50 -8.57 27.84
N GLU A 239 -28.03 -7.72 28.74
CA GLU A 239 -26.64 -7.25 28.80
C GLU A 239 -25.65 -8.40 29.09
N THR A 240 -26.14 -9.56 29.52
CA THR A 240 -25.36 -10.79 29.71
C THR A 240 -25.26 -11.67 28.46
N ASP A 241 -26.06 -11.41 27.42
CA ASP A 241 -26.04 -12.20 26.18
C ASP A 241 -24.71 -12.03 25.43
N PRO A 242 -24.19 -13.08 24.77
CA PRO A 242 -23.02 -12.98 23.90
C PRO A 242 -23.17 -11.89 22.83
N ILE A 243 -22.07 -11.19 22.56
CA ILE A 243 -21.95 -10.09 21.60
C ILE A 243 -21.18 -10.59 20.39
N ARG A 244 -21.73 -10.43 19.19
CA ARG A 244 -21.03 -10.75 17.94
C ARG A 244 -19.87 -9.79 17.72
N SER A 245 -18.70 -10.34 17.41
CA SER A 245 -17.46 -9.60 17.21
C SER A 245 -16.94 -9.85 15.79
N PRO A 246 -16.69 -8.82 14.96
CA PRO A 246 -16.05 -8.97 13.66
C PRO A 246 -14.74 -9.75 13.74
N THR A 247 -13.87 -9.40 14.70
CA THR A 247 -12.59 -10.08 14.93
C THR A 247 -12.39 -10.46 16.40
N MET A 248 -11.39 -11.30 16.66
CA MET A 248 -10.86 -11.59 17.99
C MET A 248 -9.52 -10.89 18.18
N ALA A 249 -9.18 -10.52 19.42
CA ALA A 249 -7.85 -10.02 19.77
C ALA A 249 -6.74 -11.05 19.45
N GLY A 250 -7.08 -12.34 19.47
CA GLY A 250 -6.14 -13.44 19.58
C GLY A 250 -5.93 -13.81 21.05
N GLY A 251 -5.06 -14.78 21.31
CA GLY A 251 -4.76 -15.19 22.70
C GLY A 251 -5.79 -16.14 23.29
N LEU A 252 -6.97 -15.59 23.60
CA LEU A 252 -7.95 -16.19 24.49
C LEU A 252 -9.27 -16.51 23.77
N PHE A 253 -9.62 -17.79 23.62
CA PHE A 253 -10.91 -18.24 23.09
C PHE A 253 -11.19 -19.72 23.37
N ALA A 254 -12.47 -20.09 23.34
CA ALA A 254 -12.94 -21.47 23.38
C ALA A 254 -13.62 -21.86 22.05
N VAL A 255 -13.42 -23.10 21.61
CA VAL A 255 -14.01 -23.67 20.37
C VAL A 255 -14.16 -25.20 20.48
N SER A 256 -15.21 -25.79 19.88
CA SER A 256 -15.28 -27.26 19.76
C SER A 256 -14.04 -27.79 19.01
N LYS A 257 -13.41 -28.85 19.54
CA LYS A 257 -12.25 -29.48 18.90
C LYS A 257 -12.59 -29.93 17.47
N LYS A 258 -13.74 -30.56 17.29
CA LYS A 258 -14.20 -31.04 15.97
C LYS A 258 -14.46 -29.88 15.00
N TYR A 259 -15.04 -28.79 15.49
CA TYR A 259 -15.29 -27.62 14.65
C TYR A 259 -13.99 -26.88 14.27
N PHE A 260 -13.02 -26.81 15.18
CA PHE A 260 -11.69 -26.27 14.91
C PHE A 260 -10.93 -27.11 13.86
N GLU A 261 -11.02 -28.44 13.94
CA GLU A 261 -10.49 -29.36 12.92
C GLU A 261 -11.21 -29.20 11.58
N TYR A 262 -12.55 -29.14 11.57
CA TYR A 262 -13.38 -28.91 10.37
C TYR A 262 -13.03 -27.60 9.65
N LEU A 263 -12.82 -26.51 10.39
CA LEU A 263 -12.37 -25.23 9.84
C LEU A 263 -10.93 -25.26 9.31
N GLY A 264 -10.17 -26.35 9.47
CA GLY A 264 -8.75 -26.43 9.07
C GLY A 264 -7.82 -25.68 10.03
N THR A 265 -8.12 -25.77 11.34
CA THR A 265 -7.29 -25.33 12.50
C THR A 265 -6.68 -23.94 12.37
N TYR A 266 -5.37 -23.79 12.24
CA TYR A 266 -4.68 -22.55 11.86
C TYR A 266 -3.97 -22.72 10.52
N ASP A 267 -3.60 -21.60 9.88
CA ASP A 267 -2.62 -21.62 8.80
C ASP A 267 -1.22 -21.95 9.34
N THR A 268 -0.71 -23.14 9.06
CA THR A 268 0.60 -23.64 9.50
C THR A 268 1.78 -22.87 8.89
N GLY A 269 1.56 -22.12 7.80
CA GLY A 269 2.55 -21.23 7.19
C GLY A 269 2.67 -19.86 7.87
N MET A 270 1.98 -19.62 8.98
CA MET A 270 2.16 -18.43 9.80
C MET A 270 3.25 -18.63 10.85
N ASP A 271 4.21 -17.70 10.88
CA ASP A 271 5.43 -17.81 11.67
C ASP A 271 5.43 -16.87 12.88
N VAL A 272 5.94 -17.38 14.00
CA VAL A 272 6.19 -16.68 15.28
C VAL A 272 4.94 -16.08 15.94
N TRP A 273 4.40 -14.97 15.41
CA TRP A 273 3.31 -14.19 16.01
C TRP A 273 2.64 -13.25 15.00
N GLY A 274 1.31 -13.13 15.07
CA GLY A 274 0.53 -12.05 14.46
C GLY A 274 -0.11 -12.42 13.13
N GLY A 275 -1.29 -11.84 12.86
CA GLY A 275 -2.11 -12.09 11.67
C GLY A 275 -3.03 -13.31 11.80
N GLU A 276 -2.75 -14.25 12.71
CA GLU A 276 -3.53 -15.48 12.88
C GLU A 276 -4.93 -15.23 13.48
N ASN A 277 -5.04 -14.18 14.28
CA ASN A 277 -6.28 -13.72 14.88
C ASN A 277 -7.26 -13.19 13.82
N LEU A 278 -6.77 -12.39 12.86
CA LEU A 278 -7.56 -11.87 11.74
C LEU A 278 -7.91 -12.98 10.74
N GLU A 279 -6.94 -13.84 10.37
CA GLU A 279 -7.18 -14.97 9.47
C GLU A 279 -8.27 -15.92 10.00
N LEU A 280 -8.20 -16.29 11.28
CA LEU A 280 -9.22 -17.13 11.91
C LEU A 280 -10.57 -16.41 11.99
N SER A 281 -10.59 -15.11 12.29
CA SER A 281 -11.83 -14.32 12.35
C SER A 281 -12.56 -14.27 11.01
N PHE A 282 -11.84 -13.92 9.94
CA PHE A 282 -12.36 -13.86 8.57
C PHE A 282 -12.87 -15.23 8.12
N ARG A 283 -12.08 -16.29 8.34
CA ARG A 283 -12.43 -17.67 8.04
C ARG A 283 -13.68 -18.13 8.77
N VAL A 284 -13.78 -17.93 10.09
CA VAL A 284 -14.96 -18.34 10.90
C VAL A 284 -16.23 -17.73 10.31
N TRP A 285 -16.26 -16.42 10.10
CA TRP A 285 -17.44 -15.74 9.57
C TRP A 285 -17.75 -16.12 8.12
N GLN A 286 -16.76 -16.09 7.22
CA GLN A 286 -16.97 -16.38 5.80
C GLN A 286 -17.39 -17.84 5.57
N CYS A 287 -16.89 -18.79 6.37
CA CYS A 287 -17.22 -20.22 6.27
C CYS A 287 -18.44 -20.65 7.11
N GLY A 288 -19.23 -19.69 7.61
CA GLY A 288 -20.56 -19.94 8.18
C GLY A 288 -20.62 -20.17 9.71
N GLY A 289 -19.52 -19.97 10.42
CA GLY A 289 -19.50 -19.91 11.88
C GLY A 289 -19.91 -18.54 12.43
N MET A 290 -19.78 -18.39 13.75
CA MET A 290 -19.93 -17.11 14.43
C MET A 290 -18.78 -16.89 15.42
N LEU A 291 -18.40 -15.64 15.61
CA LEU A 291 -17.42 -15.22 16.60
C LEU A 291 -18.09 -14.29 17.61
N GLU A 292 -18.03 -14.65 18.89
CA GLU A 292 -18.76 -13.96 19.96
C GLU A 292 -17.87 -13.70 21.18
N ILE A 293 -18.04 -12.55 21.83
CA ILE A 293 -17.47 -12.25 23.16
C ILE A 293 -18.59 -12.46 24.18
N HIS A 294 -18.33 -13.20 25.27
CA HIS A 294 -19.34 -13.44 26.31
C HIS A 294 -19.12 -12.56 27.56
N PRO A 295 -20.02 -11.61 27.87
CA PRO A 295 -19.86 -10.66 28.99
C PRO A 295 -19.83 -11.24 30.41
N CYS A 296 -20.05 -12.54 30.57
CA CYS A 296 -19.96 -13.21 31.87
C CYS A 296 -18.63 -13.96 32.07
N SER A 297 -17.86 -14.12 30.99
CA SER A 297 -16.53 -14.72 31.01
C SER A 297 -15.49 -13.62 31.00
N HIS A 298 -14.68 -13.54 32.06
CA HIS A 298 -13.65 -12.52 32.21
C HIS A 298 -12.31 -13.19 32.51
N VAL A 299 -11.29 -12.79 31.75
CA VAL A 299 -9.91 -13.22 31.95
C VAL A 299 -9.00 -12.01 31.76
N GLY A 300 -8.25 -11.68 32.80
CA GLY A 300 -7.25 -10.64 32.76
C GLY A 300 -6.01 -11.11 31.99
N HIS A 301 -5.42 -10.20 31.23
CA HIS A 301 -4.22 -10.44 30.44
C HIS A 301 -3.20 -9.33 30.72
N VAL A 302 -1.94 -9.70 30.98
CA VAL A 302 -0.86 -8.73 31.20
C VAL A 302 -0.39 -8.18 29.85
N PHE A 303 -0.84 -6.98 29.48
CA PHE A 303 -0.40 -6.32 28.24
C PHE A 303 0.98 -5.70 28.43
N PRO A 304 2.06 -6.23 27.80
CA PRO A 304 3.43 -5.80 28.08
C PRO A 304 3.72 -4.39 27.53
N LYS A 305 4.67 -3.68 28.16
CA LYS A 305 5.11 -2.32 27.79
C LYS A 305 5.51 -2.18 26.31
N ARG A 306 6.11 -3.24 25.77
CA ARG A 306 6.58 -3.39 24.37
C ARG A 306 6.54 -4.87 24.01
N ALA A 307 6.69 -5.21 22.73
CA ALA A 307 6.86 -6.61 22.33
C ALA A 307 8.07 -7.24 23.05
N PRO A 308 7.91 -8.33 23.83
CA PRO A 308 9.00 -8.92 24.62
C PRO A 308 9.95 -9.80 23.79
N TYR A 309 9.66 -9.98 22.50
CA TYR A 309 10.49 -10.67 21.52
C TYR A 309 10.29 -10.03 20.15
N ALA A 310 11.25 -10.23 19.24
CA ALA A 310 11.16 -9.75 17.86
C ALA A 310 9.96 -10.38 17.13
N ARG A 311 9.21 -9.56 16.36
CA ARG A 311 8.02 -9.95 15.60
C ARG A 311 8.19 -9.68 14.09
N PRO A 312 9.24 -10.20 13.42
CA PRO A 312 9.53 -9.84 12.03
C PRO A 312 8.47 -10.35 11.04
N ASN A 313 7.87 -11.52 11.29
CA ASN A 313 6.93 -12.16 10.37
C ASN A 313 5.51 -11.57 10.37
N PHE A 314 5.20 -10.55 11.19
CA PHE A 314 3.85 -9.97 11.28
C PHE A 314 3.30 -9.60 9.90
N LEU A 315 4.11 -8.94 9.06
CA LEU A 315 3.67 -8.47 7.76
C LEU A 315 3.46 -9.62 6.75
N GLN A 316 4.32 -10.63 6.84
CA GLN A 316 4.26 -11.86 6.04
C GLN A 316 2.96 -12.63 6.33
N ASN A 317 2.66 -12.92 7.61
CA ASN A 317 1.45 -13.59 8.05
C ASN A 317 0.19 -12.80 7.67
N THR A 318 0.24 -11.48 7.83
CA THR A 318 -0.86 -10.58 7.48
C THR A 318 -1.14 -10.58 5.98
N ALA A 319 -0.09 -10.64 5.14
CA ALA A 319 -0.25 -10.83 3.69
C ALA A 319 -0.86 -12.21 3.33
N ARG A 320 -0.51 -13.29 4.04
CA ARG A 320 -1.17 -14.61 3.87
C ARG A 320 -2.67 -14.51 4.15
N ALA A 321 -3.06 -13.85 5.24
CA ALA A 321 -4.46 -13.63 5.59
C ALA A 321 -5.22 -12.85 4.50
N ALA A 322 -4.62 -11.76 4.01
CA ALA A 322 -5.19 -10.92 2.96
C ALA A 322 -5.38 -11.68 1.63
N GLU A 323 -4.35 -12.41 1.18
CA GLU A 323 -4.37 -13.16 -0.09
C GLU A 323 -5.32 -14.36 -0.12
N VAL A 324 -5.69 -14.90 1.04
CA VAL A 324 -6.66 -16.02 1.13
C VAL A 324 -8.09 -15.52 1.33
N TRP A 325 -8.31 -14.47 2.12
CA TRP A 325 -9.65 -14.14 2.63
C TRP A 325 -10.26 -12.83 2.12
N MET A 326 -9.46 -11.84 1.71
CA MET A 326 -9.93 -10.46 1.47
C MET A 326 -10.37 -10.14 0.04
N ASP A 327 -10.25 -11.07 -0.91
CA ASP A 327 -10.64 -10.88 -2.32
C ASP A 327 -10.01 -9.60 -2.92
N GLU A 328 -10.79 -8.71 -3.54
CA GLU A 328 -10.33 -7.42 -4.08
C GLU A 328 -9.91 -6.40 -3.00
N PHE A 329 -10.45 -6.50 -1.78
CA PHE A 329 -10.24 -5.52 -0.71
C PHE A 329 -8.82 -5.55 -0.12
N LYS A 330 -8.01 -6.57 -0.45
CA LYS A 330 -6.59 -6.63 -0.09
C LYS A 330 -5.78 -5.47 -0.67
N ASP A 331 -6.22 -4.87 -1.79
CA ASP A 331 -5.53 -3.73 -2.37
C ASP A 331 -5.58 -2.50 -1.45
N HIS A 332 -6.66 -2.28 -0.69
CA HIS A 332 -6.71 -1.20 0.31
C HIS A 332 -5.63 -1.32 1.39
N PHE A 333 -5.33 -2.57 1.78
CA PHE A 333 -4.23 -2.90 2.69
C PHE A 333 -2.86 -2.64 2.05
N TYR A 334 -2.66 -3.14 0.83
CA TYR A 334 -1.42 -2.96 0.10
C TYR A 334 -1.15 -1.50 -0.30
N ASN A 335 -2.18 -0.66 -0.43
CA ASN A 335 -2.06 0.76 -0.71
C ASN A 335 -1.56 1.53 0.53
N ARG A 336 -2.12 1.23 1.71
CA ARG A 336 -1.74 1.84 3.00
C ARG A 336 -0.42 1.30 3.56
N ASN A 337 -0.04 0.06 3.20
CA ASN A 337 1.25 -0.54 3.53
C ASN A 337 1.94 -1.14 2.28
N PRO A 338 2.54 -0.31 1.40
CA PRO A 338 3.23 -0.74 0.18
C PRO A 338 4.36 -1.75 0.38
N SER A 339 4.93 -1.80 1.60
CA SER A 339 5.93 -2.78 2.02
C SER A 339 5.41 -4.22 1.85
N ALA A 340 4.14 -4.45 2.19
CA ALA A 340 3.51 -5.77 2.15
C ALA A 340 3.44 -6.38 0.74
N ARG A 341 3.43 -5.57 -0.34
CA ARG A 341 3.47 -6.07 -1.73
C ARG A 341 4.80 -6.77 -2.08
N LYS A 342 5.85 -6.60 -1.27
CA LYS A 342 7.18 -7.20 -1.48
C LYS A 342 7.48 -8.38 -0.56
N GLU A 343 6.62 -8.64 0.43
CA GLU A 343 6.82 -9.72 1.39
C GLU A 343 6.60 -11.08 0.73
N ASN A 344 7.52 -12.01 0.96
CA ASN A 344 7.37 -13.38 0.50
C ASN A 344 6.47 -14.15 1.48
N TYR A 345 5.16 -14.07 1.26
CA TYR A 345 4.16 -14.75 2.09
C TYR A 345 4.11 -16.28 1.91
N GLY A 346 4.91 -16.86 1.00
CA GLY A 346 5.01 -18.31 0.79
C GLY A 346 3.76 -18.93 0.14
N ASP A 347 3.71 -20.27 0.11
CA ASP A 347 2.58 -20.98 -0.50
C ASP A 347 1.31 -20.93 0.37
N ILE A 348 0.19 -20.62 -0.27
CA ILE A 348 -1.17 -20.50 0.31
C ILE A 348 -2.18 -21.40 -0.40
N SER A 349 -1.74 -22.28 -1.31
CA SER A 349 -2.59 -23.14 -2.15
C SER A 349 -3.54 -24.00 -1.32
N GLU A 350 -3.04 -24.66 -0.26
CA GLU A 350 -3.88 -25.45 0.65
C GLU A 350 -4.97 -24.62 1.34
N ARG A 351 -4.69 -23.35 1.65
CA ARG A 351 -5.63 -22.42 2.31
C ARG A 351 -6.73 -21.97 1.34
N LYS A 352 -6.40 -21.76 0.06
CA LYS A 352 -7.38 -21.48 -1.00
C LYS A 352 -8.27 -22.71 -1.27
N ILE A 353 -7.69 -23.90 -1.38
CA ILE A 353 -8.44 -25.17 -1.52
C ILE A 353 -9.36 -25.41 -0.30
N LEU A 354 -8.92 -25.07 0.91
CA LEU A 354 -9.76 -25.13 2.12
C LEU A 354 -10.95 -24.17 2.04
N ARG A 355 -10.74 -22.91 1.61
CA ARG A 355 -11.79 -21.91 1.43
C ARG A 355 -12.86 -22.35 0.40
N GLU A 356 -12.42 -22.95 -0.71
CA GLU A 356 -13.32 -23.52 -1.73
C GLU A 356 -14.10 -24.73 -1.20
N ARG A 357 -13.42 -25.67 -0.54
CA ARG A 357 -14.01 -26.90 0.04
C ARG A 357 -15.12 -26.59 1.05
N LEU A 358 -14.88 -25.59 1.89
CA LEU A 358 -15.84 -25.11 2.90
C LEU A 358 -16.92 -24.19 2.31
N LYS A 359 -16.86 -23.86 1.01
CA LYS A 359 -17.79 -22.98 0.28
C LYS A 359 -17.97 -21.61 0.96
N CYS A 360 -16.87 -21.04 1.43
CA CYS A 360 -16.90 -19.79 2.19
C CYS A 360 -17.30 -18.59 1.32
N LYS A 361 -17.94 -17.61 1.93
CA LYS A 361 -18.45 -16.40 1.29
C LYS A 361 -17.32 -15.40 0.95
N SER A 362 -17.64 -14.40 0.12
CA SER A 362 -16.69 -13.34 -0.23
C SER A 362 -16.44 -12.36 0.93
N PHE A 363 -15.35 -11.61 0.86
CA PHE A 363 -15.04 -10.54 1.81
C PHE A 363 -16.04 -9.38 1.70
N HIS A 364 -16.57 -9.12 0.50
CA HIS A 364 -17.70 -8.20 0.32
C HIS A 364 -18.92 -8.60 1.17
N TRP A 365 -19.24 -9.90 1.25
CA TRP A 365 -20.29 -10.39 2.15
C TRP A 365 -19.92 -10.14 3.62
N TYR A 366 -18.69 -10.42 4.01
CA TYR A 366 -18.21 -10.20 5.38
C TYR A 366 -18.35 -8.73 5.80
N LEU A 367 -17.82 -7.78 5.02
CA LEU A 367 -17.95 -6.34 5.28
C LEU A 367 -19.42 -5.94 5.40
N LYS A 368 -20.27 -6.34 4.43
CA LYS A 368 -21.69 -5.94 4.39
C LYS A 368 -22.56 -6.53 5.51
N ASN A 369 -22.22 -7.70 6.04
CA ASN A 369 -23.09 -8.45 6.97
C ASN A 369 -22.55 -8.55 8.39
N ILE A 370 -21.24 -8.44 8.57
CA ILE A 370 -20.55 -8.63 9.86
C ILE A 370 -19.95 -7.33 10.37
N PHE A 371 -19.38 -6.49 9.50
CA PHE A 371 -18.69 -5.26 9.91
C PHE A 371 -19.10 -4.05 9.06
N ALA A 372 -20.40 -3.80 8.98
CA ALA A 372 -20.98 -2.76 8.13
C ALA A 372 -20.63 -1.33 8.59
N GLU A 373 -20.18 -1.17 9.84
CA GLU A 373 -19.67 0.10 10.39
C GLU A 373 -18.23 0.44 9.96
N LEU A 374 -17.47 -0.49 9.38
CA LEU A 374 -16.14 -0.21 8.85
C LEU A 374 -16.27 0.56 7.52
N HIS A 375 -15.81 1.80 7.49
CA HIS A 375 -15.70 2.56 6.25
C HIS A 375 -14.81 1.80 5.25
N VAL A 376 -15.26 1.69 4.01
CA VAL A 376 -14.52 1.04 2.92
C VAL A 376 -14.00 2.13 1.97
N PRO A 377 -12.67 2.34 1.90
CA PRO A 377 -12.05 3.29 0.97
C PRO A 377 -12.46 3.09 -0.49
N GLU A 378 -12.48 4.17 -1.25
CA GLU A 378 -12.68 4.09 -2.70
C GLU A 378 -11.37 3.75 -3.43
N ASP A 379 -10.23 4.24 -2.91
CA ASP A 379 -8.87 4.14 -3.48
C ASP A 379 -8.85 4.32 -5.01
N ARG A 380 -9.60 5.31 -5.52
CA ARG A 380 -9.75 5.53 -6.97
C ARG A 380 -8.37 5.70 -7.65
N PRO A 381 -8.15 5.15 -8.86
CA PRO A 381 -6.86 5.23 -9.54
C PRO A 381 -6.38 6.68 -9.73
N GLY A 382 -5.17 6.99 -9.25
CA GLY A 382 -4.58 8.34 -9.30
C GLY A 382 -5.05 9.29 -8.18
N TRP A 383 -5.99 8.87 -7.34
CA TRP A 383 -6.60 9.67 -6.27
C TRP A 383 -6.29 9.16 -4.85
N HIS A 384 -5.25 8.34 -4.70
CA HIS A 384 -4.72 7.92 -3.40
C HIS A 384 -3.19 7.82 -3.41
N GLY A 385 -2.58 7.80 -2.23
CA GLY A 385 -1.14 7.69 -2.01
C GLY A 385 -0.52 8.99 -1.47
N ALA A 386 0.76 9.22 -1.80
CA ALA A 386 1.48 10.41 -1.36
C ALA A 386 1.16 11.63 -2.24
N ILE A 387 0.86 12.76 -1.58
CA ILE A 387 0.60 14.05 -2.22
C ILE A 387 1.91 14.84 -2.24
N ARG A 388 2.54 14.93 -3.42
CA ARG A 388 3.87 15.53 -3.59
C ARG A 388 3.80 16.99 -4.02
N SER A 389 4.64 17.82 -3.41
CA SER A 389 4.86 19.22 -3.80
C SER A 389 5.70 19.31 -5.08
N THR A 390 5.29 20.10 -6.09
CA THR A 390 6.13 20.33 -7.29
C THR A 390 7.16 21.44 -7.09
N GLY A 391 6.95 22.32 -6.11
CA GLY A 391 7.82 23.45 -5.82
C GLY A 391 8.90 23.15 -4.79
N ILE A 392 8.66 22.16 -3.91
CA ILE A 392 9.69 21.53 -3.09
C ILE A 392 9.69 20.02 -3.40
N PRO A 393 10.32 19.57 -4.50
CA PRO A 393 10.15 18.21 -5.02
C PRO A 393 10.59 17.08 -4.10
N SER A 394 11.35 17.34 -3.04
CA SER A 394 11.72 16.35 -2.03
C SER A 394 10.58 16.04 -1.07
N GLU A 395 9.58 16.91 -0.94
CA GLU A 395 8.59 16.88 0.14
C GLU A 395 7.20 16.44 -0.31
N CYS A 396 6.57 15.68 0.57
CA CYS A 396 5.19 15.19 0.48
C CYS A 396 4.42 15.70 1.70
N LEU A 397 3.09 15.82 1.58
CA LEU A 397 2.23 16.02 2.74
C LEU A 397 2.45 14.87 3.74
N ASP A 398 2.54 15.20 5.02
CA ASP A 398 2.81 14.27 6.11
C ASP A 398 1.95 14.62 7.32
N TYR A 399 1.31 13.62 7.94
CA TYR A 399 0.55 13.79 9.17
C TYR A 399 1.05 12.85 10.27
N VAL A 400 1.64 13.43 11.31
CA VAL A 400 2.10 12.70 12.49
C VAL A 400 1.00 12.67 13.55
N LEU A 401 0.37 11.50 13.69
CA LEU A 401 -0.57 11.20 14.78
C LEU A 401 0.10 11.37 16.16
N GLN A 402 -0.56 12.08 17.08
CA GLN A 402 -0.22 12.09 18.50
C GLN A 402 -1.05 11.02 19.23
N GLU A 403 -0.41 10.16 20.03
CA GLU A 403 -1.06 9.00 20.67
C GLU A 403 -2.27 9.37 21.56
N HIS A 404 -2.24 10.55 22.20
CA HIS A 404 -3.32 11.01 23.09
C HIS A 404 -4.31 11.98 22.43
N ASN A 405 -4.02 12.49 21.23
CA ASN A 405 -4.91 13.40 20.50
C ASN A 405 -4.70 13.23 18.98
N PRO A 406 -5.40 12.28 18.32
CA PRO A 406 -5.27 12.02 16.89
C PRO A 406 -5.55 13.22 15.98
N THR A 407 -6.24 14.24 16.51
CA THR A 407 -6.61 15.49 15.83
C THR A 407 -5.75 16.69 16.26
N GLY A 408 -4.78 16.49 17.16
CA GLY A 408 -4.01 17.57 17.81
C GLY A 408 -2.80 18.08 17.03
N SER A 409 -2.37 17.37 15.98
CA SER A 409 -1.33 17.84 15.06
C SER A 409 -1.93 18.64 13.90
N HIS A 410 -1.11 19.48 13.29
CA HIS A 410 -1.38 20.09 11.98
C HIS A 410 -0.72 19.26 10.86
N LEU A 411 -1.28 19.33 9.66
CA LEU A 411 -0.68 18.76 8.46
C LEU A 411 0.57 19.56 8.07
N SER A 412 1.66 18.88 7.74
CA SER A 412 2.95 19.51 7.41
C SER A 412 3.59 18.88 6.17
N LEU A 413 4.88 19.18 5.93
CA LEU A 413 5.69 18.56 4.88
C LEU A 413 6.82 17.71 5.48
N PHE A 414 7.08 16.57 4.85
CA PHE A 414 8.24 15.75 5.13
C PHE A 414 8.78 15.06 3.87
N GLY A 415 10.03 14.59 3.93
CA GLY A 415 10.69 13.93 2.80
C GLY A 415 9.89 12.73 2.29
N CYS A 416 9.58 12.71 0.99
CA CYS A 416 8.77 11.66 0.37
C CYS A 416 9.46 10.27 0.47
N HIS A 417 9.02 9.43 1.42
CA HIS A 417 9.59 8.09 1.61
C HIS A 417 8.80 6.98 0.88
N GLY A 418 7.51 7.21 0.62
CA GLY A 418 6.68 6.31 -0.19
C GLY A 418 6.41 4.93 0.46
N GLN A 419 6.37 4.88 1.79
CA GLN A 419 6.05 3.67 2.57
C GLN A 419 4.59 3.65 3.09
N GLY A 420 3.74 4.56 2.61
CA GLY A 420 2.38 4.74 3.14
C GLY A 420 2.41 5.41 4.53
N GLY A 421 1.57 4.95 5.45
CA GLY A 421 1.53 5.46 6.83
C GLY A 421 1.18 6.95 6.88
N ASN A 422 2.05 7.75 7.50
CA ASN A 422 1.87 9.20 7.71
C ASN A 422 1.76 10.01 6.40
N GLN A 423 2.26 9.47 5.28
CA GLN A 423 2.21 10.12 3.95
C GLN A 423 1.12 9.54 3.03
N PHE A 424 0.22 8.70 3.54
CA PHE A 424 -0.87 8.16 2.75
C PHE A 424 -2.14 9.00 2.91
N PHE A 425 -2.62 9.54 1.79
CA PHE A 425 -3.88 10.26 1.71
C PHE A 425 -4.75 9.70 0.59
N GLU A 426 -6.06 9.86 0.73
CA GLU A 426 -7.07 9.53 -0.26
C GLU A 426 -7.91 10.76 -0.56
N TYR A 427 -8.27 10.96 -1.84
CA TYR A 427 -9.22 11.98 -2.26
C TYR A 427 -10.51 11.31 -2.73
N THR A 428 -11.60 11.50 -1.97
CA THR A 428 -12.88 10.79 -2.19
C THR A 428 -13.72 11.42 -3.29
N SER A 429 -14.72 10.68 -3.79
CA SER A 429 -15.75 11.23 -4.69
C SER A 429 -16.58 12.33 -4.02
N ASN A 430 -16.60 12.30 -2.69
CA ASN A 430 -17.18 13.32 -1.81
C ASN A 430 -16.30 14.57 -1.62
N GLN A 431 -15.17 14.68 -2.33
CA GLN A 431 -14.25 15.82 -2.31
C GLN A 431 -13.54 16.03 -0.96
N GLU A 432 -13.41 14.98 -0.16
CA GLU A 432 -12.67 15.01 1.11
C GLU A 432 -11.21 14.61 0.86
N ILE A 433 -10.26 15.22 1.58
CA ILE A 433 -8.90 14.68 1.70
C ILE A 433 -8.85 13.87 3.00
N ARG A 434 -8.81 12.54 2.87
CA ARG A 434 -8.77 11.61 4.00
C ARG A 434 -7.34 11.17 4.30
N PHE A 435 -6.98 11.23 5.57
CA PHE A 435 -5.84 10.55 6.14
C PHE A 435 -6.37 9.30 6.85
N ASN A 436 -6.47 8.18 6.12
CA ASN A 436 -7.11 6.95 6.59
C ASN A 436 -6.18 5.72 6.61
N SER A 437 -4.92 5.93 7.00
CA SER A 437 -3.98 4.85 7.29
C SER A 437 -4.32 4.06 8.56
N VAL A 438 -4.90 4.69 9.58
CA VAL A 438 -5.12 4.09 10.93
C VAL A 438 -6.51 4.43 11.46
N THR A 439 -6.90 5.71 11.35
CA THR A 439 -8.21 6.23 11.75
C THR A 439 -8.77 7.05 10.60
N GLU A 440 -10.10 7.08 10.42
CA GLU A 440 -10.74 7.92 9.39
C GLU A 440 -10.69 9.39 9.80
N LEU A 441 -9.59 10.07 9.46
CA LEU A 441 -9.42 11.51 9.64
C LEU A 441 -9.57 12.26 8.32
N CYS A 442 -10.23 13.40 8.36
CA CYS A 442 -10.48 14.29 7.22
C CYS A 442 -9.75 15.61 7.47
N ALA A 443 -9.02 16.10 6.46
CA ALA A 443 -8.32 17.37 6.54
C ALA A 443 -9.32 18.53 6.58
N GLU A 444 -9.15 19.45 7.53
CA GLU A 444 -10.01 20.63 7.70
C GLU A 444 -9.21 21.94 7.74
N VAL A 445 -9.87 23.05 7.41
CA VAL A 445 -9.35 24.40 7.70
C VAL A 445 -10.25 25.03 8.76
N PRO A 446 -9.77 25.17 10.01
CA PRO A 446 -10.54 25.82 11.07
C PRO A 446 -10.89 27.28 10.74
N GLU A 447 -11.98 27.78 11.31
CA GLU A 447 -12.42 29.16 11.06
C GLU A 447 -11.33 30.18 11.42
N ARG A 448 -11.03 31.06 10.46
CA ARG A 448 -10.07 32.18 10.58
C ARG A 448 -8.59 31.78 10.73
N GLU A 449 -8.27 30.51 10.66
CA GLU A 449 -6.89 30.01 10.71
C GLU A 449 -6.29 29.85 9.30
N ASP A 450 -4.95 29.78 9.26
CA ASP A 450 -4.16 29.57 8.03
C ASP A 450 -3.45 28.20 7.99
N PHE A 451 -3.62 27.36 9.01
CA PHE A 451 -3.12 25.98 9.04
C PHE A 451 -4.18 24.98 8.60
N ILE A 452 -3.75 23.73 8.37
CA ILE A 452 -4.63 22.61 8.00
C ILE A 452 -4.63 21.63 9.17
N GLY A 453 -5.81 21.43 9.77
CA GLY A 453 -6.04 20.47 10.86
C GLY A 453 -6.53 19.12 10.34
N MET A 454 -6.77 18.19 11.28
CA MET A 454 -7.47 16.95 11.03
C MET A 454 -8.64 16.82 12.00
N ARG A 455 -9.80 16.37 11.50
CA ARG A 455 -10.97 15.99 12.31
C ARG A 455 -11.36 14.55 12.03
N SER A 456 -12.16 13.92 12.89
CA SER A 456 -12.85 12.69 12.51
C SER A 456 -13.75 12.92 11.30
N CYS A 457 -13.66 12.05 10.29
CA CYS A 457 -14.53 12.12 9.12
C CYS A 457 -16.02 11.94 9.49
N PRO A 458 -16.94 12.52 8.70
CA PRO A 458 -18.37 12.21 8.83
C PRO A 458 -18.62 10.72 8.56
N LYS A 459 -19.70 10.17 9.12
CA LYS A 459 -20.12 8.79 8.83
C LYS A 459 -20.70 8.71 7.42
N ASP A 460 -20.57 7.55 6.79
CA ASP A 460 -21.11 7.31 5.46
C ASP A 460 -22.62 7.63 5.40
N GLY A 461 -23.01 8.45 4.42
CA GLY A 461 -24.38 8.96 4.25
C GLY A 461 -24.80 10.12 5.18
N SER A 462 -23.92 10.62 6.07
CA SER A 462 -24.18 11.84 6.85
C SER A 462 -23.71 13.10 6.11
N PRO A 463 -24.29 14.30 6.38
CA PRO A 463 -23.95 15.52 5.65
C PRO A 463 -22.50 15.94 5.90
N ILE A 464 -21.83 16.33 4.81
CA ILE A 464 -20.41 16.70 4.80
C ILE A 464 -20.26 18.18 5.18
N PRO A 465 -19.47 18.53 6.21
CA PRO A 465 -19.17 19.92 6.54
C PRO A 465 -18.40 20.64 5.44
N GLU A 466 -18.74 21.89 5.13
CA GLU A 466 -18.06 22.69 4.09
C GLU A 466 -16.55 22.90 4.36
N ILE A 467 -16.16 22.86 5.64
CA ILE A 467 -14.77 23.01 6.12
C ILE A 467 -13.84 21.81 5.86
N ILE A 468 -14.35 20.72 5.26
CA ILE A 468 -13.55 19.57 4.80
C ILE A 468 -13.68 19.30 3.30
N ILE A 469 -14.29 20.22 2.55
CA ILE A 469 -14.43 20.10 1.09
C ILE A 469 -13.18 20.69 0.42
N TRP A 470 -12.58 19.92 -0.47
CA TRP A 470 -11.37 20.29 -1.20
C TRP A 470 -11.60 20.08 -2.70
N HIS A 471 -11.31 21.08 -3.53
CA HIS A 471 -11.32 20.95 -4.97
C HIS A 471 -9.90 20.74 -5.48
N PHE A 472 -9.62 19.53 -5.98
CA PHE A 472 -8.38 19.23 -6.68
C PHE A 472 -8.53 19.56 -8.17
N LYS A 473 -7.84 20.59 -8.66
CA LYS A 473 -7.93 21.07 -10.05
C LYS A 473 -6.99 20.33 -11.00
N GLU A 474 -7.29 20.34 -12.31
CA GLU A 474 -6.47 19.71 -13.35
C GLU A 474 -5.03 20.25 -13.42
N ASP A 475 -4.79 21.48 -12.99
CA ASP A 475 -3.46 22.10 -12.90
C ASP A 475 -2.63 21.61 -11.71
N GLY A 476 -3.22 20.83 -10.79
CA GLY A 476 -2.59 20.39 -9.54
C GLY A 476 -2.81 21.33 -8.35
N THR A 477 -3.65 22.36 -8.47
CA THR A 477 -4.02 23.23 -7.35
C THR A 477 -5.00 22.52 -6.42
N ILE A 478 -4.71 22.53 -5.12
CA ILE A 478 -5.63 22.09 -4.07
C ILE A 478 -6.29 23.33 -3.45
N TYR A 479 -7.57 23.54 -3.78
CA TYR A 479 -8.36 24.70 -3.37
C TYR A 479 -9.38 24.31 -2.29
N HIS A 480 -9.55 25.15 -1.27
CA HIS A 480 -10.54 24.99 -0.21
C HIS A 480 -11.65 26.04 -0.38
N PRO A 481 -12.88 25.64 -0.81
CA PRO A 481 -13.94 26.59 -1.15
C PRO A 481 -14.36 27.48 0.02
N HIS A 482 -14.59 26.92 1.20
CA HIS A 482 -15.11 27.65 2.37
C HIS A 482 -14.18 28.78 2.84
N SER A 483 -12.86 28.61 2.74
CA SER A 483 -11.90 29.68 3.11
C SER A 483 -11.46 30.55 1.94
N GLY A 484 -11.78 30.17 0.70
CA GLY A 484 -11.32 30.86 -0.52
C GLY A 484 -9.81 30.80 -0.76
N LYS A 485 -9.11 29.85 -0.12
CA LYS A 485 -7.62 29.74 -0.13
C LYS A 485 -7.16 28.42 -0.78
N CYS A 486 -5.89 28.36 -1.18
CA CYS A 486 -5.24 27.15 -1.69
C CYS A 486 -4.13 26.66 -0.74
N ILE A 487 -3.88 25.36 -0.71
CA ILE A 487 -2.73 24.77 0.00
C ILE A 487 -1.44 25.22 -0.70
N THR A 488 -0.57 25.90 0.03
CA THR A 488 0.72 26.38 -0.47
C THR A 488 1.85 25.85 0.38
N ALA A 489 2.79 25.14 -0.24
CA ALA A 489 4.04 24.75 0.40
C ALA A 489 4.96 25.98 0.55
N TYR A 490 5.74 26.03 1.63
CA TYR A 490 6.70 27.09 1.87
C TYR A 490 7.87 26.57 2.71
N ARG A 491 8.86 27.44 2.98
CA ARG A 491 9.86 27.20 4.02
C ARG A 491 9.68 28.20 5.16
N THR A 492 9.76 27.72 6.39
CA THR A 492 9.80 28.57 7.60
C THR A 492 11.08 29.40 7.62
N THR A 493 11.17 30.37 8.53
CA THR A 493 12.38 31.18 8.75
C THR A 493 13.62 30.35 9.13
N GLU A 494 13.40 29.14 9.65
CA GLU A 494 14.43 28.17 10.03
C GLU A 494 14.81 27.22 8.88
N GLY A 495 14.13 27.31 7.73
CA GLY A 495 14.39 26.54 6.52
C GLY A 495 13.61 25.22 6.40
N HIS A 496 12.89 24.81 7.44
CA HIS A 496 11.98 23.65 7.42
C HIS A 496 10.86 23.85 6.39
N ALA A 497 10.50 22.79 5.67
CA ALA A 497 9.39 22.83 4.72
C ALA A 497 8.07 22.63 5.46
N ASP A 498 7.02 23.37 5.07
CA ASP A 498 5.71 23.30 5.71
C ASP A 498 4.57 23.72 4.76
N VAL A 499 3.30 23.57 5.16
CA VAL A 499 2.12 24.02 4.40
C VAL A 499 1.30 25.10 5.12
N GLN A 500 0.73 26.01 4.34
CA GLN A 500 -0.20 27.02 4.82
C GLN A 500 -1.28 27.31 3.77
N MET A 501 -2.43 27.79 4.23
CA MET A 501 -3.51 28.29 3.38
C MET A 501 -3.20 29.71 2.92
N ARG A 502 -3.17 29.96 1.61
CA ARG A 502 -3.01 31.32 1.05
C ARG A 502 -4.11 31.67 0.07
N THR A 503 -4.50 32.95 0.08
CA THR A 503 -5.40 33.50 -0.92
C THR A 503 -4.72 33.49 -2.29
N PHE A 504 -5.50 33.28 -3.34
CA PHE A 504 -5.00 33.30 -4.71
C PHE A 504 -4.66 34.74 -5.11
N THR A 505 -3.38 35.12 -5.02
CA THR A 505 -2.86 36.35 -5.61
C THR A 505 -2.03 36.02 -6.84
N CYS A 506 -2.38 36.61 -7.98
CA CYS A 506 -1.47 36.69 -9.12
C CYS A 506 -0.36 37.71 -8.78
N SER A 507 0.55 37.36 -7.87
CA SER A 507 1.82 38.08 -7.75
C SER A 507 2.78 37.64 -8.86
N VAL A 508 3.60 38.58 -9.29
CA VAL A 508 4.71 38.36 -10.24
C VAL A 508 5.88 37.61 -9.56
N ASP A 509 5.81 37.44 -8.23
CA ASP A 509 6.77 36.69 -7.43
C ASP A 509 6.58 35.17 -7.62
N ARG A 510 7.54 34.56 -8.31
CA ARG A 510 7.57 33.12 -8.64
C ARG A 510 7.54 32.25 -7.36
N LEU A 511 6.40 31.66 -7.03
CA LEU A 511 6.29 30.40 -6.24
C LEU A 511 4.83 29.89 -6.20
N LEU A 512 4.20 29.69 -7.37
CA LEU A 512 3.03 28.80 -7.43
C LEU A 512 3.51 27.36 -7.32
N ILE A 513 3.16 26.69 -6.22
CA ILE A 513 3.51 25.30 -5.98
C ILE A 513 2.30 24.43 -6.29
N LEU A 514 2.39 23.70 -7.41
CA LEU A 514 1.39 22.71 -7.82
C LEU A 514 1.59 21.44 -6.99
N TRP A 515 0.56 20.62 -6.89
CA TRP A 515 0.59 19.35 -6.17
C TRP A 515 0.25 18.20 -7.11
N LYS A 516 0.83 17.03 -6.86
CA LYS A 516 0.57 15.82 -7.65
C LYS A 516 0.42 14.62 -6.74
N LEU A 517 -0.74 13.93 -6.80
CA LEU A 517 -0.85 12.58 -6.27
C LEU A 517 -0.02 11.62 -7.13
N THR A 518 0.78 10.79 -6.48
CA THR A 518 1.63 9.81 -7.18
C THR A 518 1.38 8.40 -6.69
N THR A 519 0.60 7.64 -7.46
CA THR A 519 0.68 6.18 -7.50
C THR A 519 2.02 5.76 -8.12
N GLN A 520 2.68 4.72 -7.60
CA GLN A 520 4.09 4.44 -7.91
C GLN A 520 4.34 3.87 -9.32
N CYS A 521 4.48 4.75 -10.31
CA CYS A 521 5.34 4.51 -11.49
C CYS A 521 6.57 5.40 -11.39
N ARG A 522 7.72 4.83 -11.03
CA ARG A 522 8.98 5.57 -10.88
C ARG A 522 9.67 5.69 -12.25
N ALA A 523 9.64 6.89 -12.81
CA ALA A 523 10.55 7.32 -13.87
C ALA A 523 11.74 8.07 -13.24
N TYR A 524 12.96 7.69 -13.60
CA TYR A 524 14.18 8.42 -13.27
C TYR A 524 14.43 9.47 -14.37
N ARG A 525 14.83 10.68 -13.98
CA ARG A 525 15.03 11.83 -14.86
C ARG A 525 16.51 12.12 -14.97
N PHE A 526 17.07 12.04 -16.17
CA PHE A 526 18.47 12.38 -16.43
C PHE A 526 18.54 13.66 -17.25
N GLU A 527 19.35 14.61 -16.78
CA GLU A 527 19.56 15.92 -17.40
C GLU A 527 21.02 16.06 -17.82
N GLY A 528 21.26 16.73 -18.96
CA GLY A 528 22.63 17.04 -19.37
C GLY A 528 22.81 17.42 -20.85
N HIS A 529 21.91 17.02 -21.75
CA HIS A 529 21.93 17.56 -23.10
C HIS A 529 21.53 19.04 -23.09
N ALA A 530 22.18 19.84 -23.93
CA ALA A 530 21.90 21.28 -24.03
C ALA A 530 20.70 21.58 -24.95
N GLU A 531 20.37 20.66 -25.86
CA GLU A 531 19.28 20.78 -26.82
C GLU A 531 18.46 19.48 -26.94
N ALA A 532 17.35 19.55 -27.69
CA ALA A 532 16.38 18.48 -27.88
C ALA A 532 17.00 17.15 -28.34
N LEU A 533 16.59 16.04 -27.71
CA LEU A 533 17.08 14.71 -28.02
C LEU A 533 16.46 14.18 -29.33
N THR A 534 17.28 13.53 -30.15
CA THR A 534 16.87 13.02 -31.47
C THR A 534 16.69 11.50 -31.50
N SER A 535 17.44 10.77 -30.67
CA SER A 535 17.44 9.31 -30.65
C SER A 535 17.97 8.80 -29.31
N VAL A 536 17.41 7.67 -28.84
CA VAL A 536 17.91 6.89 -27.70
C VAL A 536 18.02 5.42 -28.13
N ASP A 537 18.99 4.68 -27.58
CA ASP A 537 19.15 3.24 -27.81
C ASP A 537 19.81 2.58 -26.58
N PHE A 538 19.45 1.34 -26.25
CA PHE A 538 20.05 0.59 -25.15
C PHE A 538 21.19 -0.30 -25.62
N SER A 539 22.19 -0.51 -24.76
CA SER A 539 23.16 -1.57 -24.96
C SER A 539 22.47 -2.95 -24.91
N PRO A 540 22.99 -3.96 -25.64
CA PRO A 540 22.46 -5.33 -25.64
C PRO A 540 22.26 -5.98 -24.27
N ASP A 541 23.04 -5.58 -23.27
CA ASP A 541 23.00 -6.06 -21.88
C ASP A 541 22.16 -5.18 -20.93
N GLY A 542 21.58 -4.08 -21.42
CA GLY A 542 20.79 -3.12 -20.64
C GLY A 542 21.57 -2.30 -19.61
N GLN A 543 22.92 -2.38 -19.61
CA GLN A 543 23.79 -1.70 -18.64
C GLN A 543 24.17 -0.27 -19.02
N VAL A 544 24.00 0.11 -20.29
CA VAL A 544 24.31 1.46 -20.80
C VAL A 544 23.17 1.92 -21.71
N LEU A 545 22.80 3.19 -21.58
CA LEU A 545 21.84 3.85 -22.47
C LEU A 545 22.57 4.93 -23.27
N ALA A 546 22.42 4.96 -24.58
CA ALA A 546 22.98 6.01 -25.43
C ALA A 546 21.89 7.01 -25.84
N SER A 547 22.25 8.29 -25.93
CA SER A 547 21.37 9.34 -26.47
C SER A 547 22.11 10.27 -27.43
N ALA A 548 21.43 10.68 -28.50
CA ALA A 548 21.87 11.71 -29.43
C ALA A 548 21.01 12.97 -29.28
N SER A 549 21.61 14.14 -29.55
CA SER A 549 20.95 15.44 -29.44
C SER A 549 21.31 16.39 -30.58
N HIS A 550 20.48 17.42 -30.76
CA HIS A 550 20.83 18.58 -31.57
C HIS A 550 22.08 19.31 -31.07
N ASP A 551 22.49 19.15 -29.80
CA ASP A 551 23.70 19.77 -29.20
C ASP A 551 25.06 19.25 -29.72
N HIS A 552 25.03 18.47 -30.81
CA HIS A 552 26.19 17.90 -31.51
C HIS A 552 26.93 16.81 -30.72
N THR A 553 26.39 16.34 -29.58
CA THR A 553 27.00 15.28 -28.76
C THR A 553 26.19 13.99 -28.77
N VAL A 554 26.88 12.89 -28.46
CA VAL A 554 26.28 11.65 -27.98
C VAL A 554 26.63 11.50 -26.51
N ARG A 555 25.67 11.12 -25.67
CA ARG A 555 25.91 10.77 -24.26
C ARG A 555 25.70 9.28 -24.03
N LEU A 556 26.53 8.70 -23.18
CA LEU A 556 26.35 7.36 -22.63
C LEU A 556 25.97 7.51 -21.16
N TRP A 557 24.85 6.93 -20.75
CA TRP A 557 24.29 7.01 -19.40
C TRP A 557 24.37 5.65 -18.72
N ILE A 558 24.71 5.65 -17.43
CA ILE A 558 24.50 4.49 -16.56
C ILE A 558 23.03 4.55 -16.09
N PRO A 559 22.19 3.52 -16.34
CA PRO A 559 20.76 3.53 -16.03
C PRO A 559 20.49 3.26 -14.55
N CYS A 560 21.04 4.12 -13.69
CA CYS A 560 20.93 4.13 -12.23
C CYS A 560 20.17 5.38 -11.74
N ILE A 561 19.90 5.47 -10.44
CA ILE A 561 19.12 6.59 -9.85
C ILE A 561 19.78 7.96 -10.09
N HIS A 562 21.11 8.02 -10.14
CA HIS A 562 21.88 9.26 -10.24
C HIS A 562 22.11 9.74 -11.68
N GLY A 563 21.86 8.91 -12.70
CA GLY A 563 21.95 9.31 -14.11
C GLY A 563 23.34 9.77 -14.55
N GLU A 564 24.41 9.14 -14.05
CA GLU A 564 25.77 9.47 -14.45
C GLU A 564 25.96 9.29 -15.97
N SER A 565 26.63 10.25 -16.62
CA SER A 565 26.92 10.16 -18.06
C SER A 565 28.29 10.66 -18.47
N SER A 566 28.83 10.01 -19.50
CA SER A 566 29.99 10.46 -20.27
C SER A 566 29.55 11.07 -21.62
N ILE A 567 30.32 12.04 -22.12
CA ILE A 567 30.01 12.80 -23.33
C ILE A 567 31.01 12.43 -24.43
N LEU A 568 30.50 11.91 -25.55
CA LEU A 568 31.25 11.69 -26.78
C LEU A 568 31.13 12.95 -27.65
N LYS A 569 32.23 13.70 -27.77
CA LYS A 569 32.32 14.91 -28.60
C LYS A 569 33.10 14.63 -29.88
N GLY A 570 32.65 15.19 -31.00
CA GLY A 570 33.41 15.15 -32.26
C GLY A 570 32.60 15.18 -33.55
N HIS A 571 31.26 15.20 -33.49
CA HIS A 571 30.44 15.71 -34.58
C HIS A 571 30.44 17.25 -34.55
N THR A 572 30.32 17.89 -35.72
CA THR A 572 30.30 19.37 -35.85
C THR A 572 28.91 19.96 -36.07
N ALA A 573 27.87 19.12 -36.09
CA ALA A 573 26.46 19.52 -36.19
C ALA A 573 25.56 18.47 -35.50
N SER A 574 24.25 18.77 -35.42
CA SER A 574 23.21 17.92 -34.80
C SER A 574 23.38 16.43 -35.12
N VAL A 575 23.43 15.61 -34.07
CA VAL A 575 23.40 14.15 -34.19
C VAL A 575 21.94 13.72 -34.31
N ARG A 576 21.61 12.89 -35.31
CA ARG A 576 20.23 12.50 -35.67
C ARG A 576 19.84 11.12 -35.19
N SER A 577 20.81 10.22 -35.09
CA SER A 577 20.58 8.82 -34.71
C SER A 577 21.79 8.28 -33.97
N VAL A 578 21.52 7.38 -33.03
CA VAL A 578 22.52 6.57 -32.32
C VAL A 578 22.10 5.11 -32.34
N SER A 579 23.06 4.18 -32.39
CA SER A 579 22.77 2.77 -32.14
C SER A 579 23.97 1.97 -31.66
N PHE A 580 23.72 0.95 -30.83
CA PHE A 580 24.75 0.01 -30.38
C PHE A 580 25.06 -1.08 -31.42
N SER A 581 26.29 -1.59 -31.39
CA SER A 581 26.64 -2.87 -32.02
C SER A 581 26.06 -4.05 -31.23
N HIS A 582 25.91 -5.21 -31.87
CA HIS A 582 25.32 -6.40 -31.22
C HIS A 582 26.08 -6.89 -29.98
N ASP A 583 27.39 -6.64 -29.92
CA ASP A 583 28.27 -6.94 -28.78
C ASP A 583 28.28 -5.85 -27.69
N GLY A 584 27.60 -4.72 -27.90
CA GLY A 584 27.57 -3.57 -26.98
C GLY A 584 28.89 -2.80 -26.85
N CYS A 585 29.96 -3.21 -27.53
CA CYS A 585 31.29 -2.60 -27.40
C CYS A 585 31.47 -1.31 -28.21
N SER A 586 30.63 -1.10 -29.22
CA SER A 586 30.66 0.07 -30.10
C SER A 586 29.30 0.74 -30.24
N VAL A 587 29.33 2.04 -30.55
CA VAL A 587 28.15 2.83 -30.90
C VAL A 587 28.41 3.53 -32.23
N VAL A 588 27.42 3.52 -33.12
CA VAL A 588 27.41 4.30 -34.36
C VAL A 588 26.51 5.52 -34.19
N SER A 589 26.93 6.66 -34.73
CA SER A 589 26.14 7.89 -34.77
C SER A 589 26.13 8.53 -36.15
N ALA A 590 24.97 9.07 -36.54
CA ALA A 590 24.75 9.78 -37.79
C ALA A 590 24.44 11.26 -37.50
N SER A 591 24.95 12.18 -38.33
CA SER A 591 24.83 13.62 -38.09
C SER A 591 24.58 14.45 -39.36
N ASN A 592 24.01 15.63 -39.14
CA ASN A 592 23.95 16.72 -40.11
C ASN A 592 25.34 17.22 -40.57
N ASP A 593 26.45 16.81 -39.94
CA ASP A 593 27.81 17.11 -40.43
C ASP A 593 28.22 16.25 -41.64
N LYS A 594 27.30 15.42 -42.15
CA LYS A 594 27.46 14.51 -43.30
C LYS A 594 28.33 13.28 -43.01
N LEU A 595 28.71 13.08 -41.75
CA LEU A 595 29.59 12.00 -41.32
C LEU A 595 28.83 10.93 -40.53
N ILE A 596 29.36 9.72 -40.58
CA ILE A 596 29.01 8.64 -39.65
C ILE A 596 30.23 8.40 -38.78
N LYS A 597 30.04 8.35 -37.46
CA LYS A 597 31.13 8.13 -36.50
C LYS A 597 30.87 6.87 -35.70
N VAL A 598 31.92 6.06 -35.54
CA VAL A 598 31.90 4.85 -34.72
C VAL A 598 32.78 5.06 -33.51
N TRP A 599 32.21 4.85 -32.33
CA TRP A 599 32.80 5.12 -31.02
C TRP A 599 32.96 3.82 -30.24
N SER A 600 34.01 3.72 -29.43
CA SER A 600 34.12 2.67 -28.43
C SER A 600 33.36 3.08 -27.18
N VAL A 601 32.52 2.17 -26.66
CA VAL A 601 31.80 2.35 -25.41
C VAL A 601 32.77 2.28 -24.23
N SER A 602 33.61 1.24 -24.18
CA SER A 602 34.57 1.00 -23.08
C SER A 602 35.65 2.08 -22.98
N TYR A 603 36.15 2.60 -24.11
CA TYR A 603 37.21 3.62 -24.15
C TYR A 603 36.68 5.05 -24.35
N GLN A 604 35.35 5.23 -24.49
CA GLN A 604 34.66 6.52 -24.64
C GLN A 604 35.30 7.46 -25.69
N ARG A 605 35.76 6.89 -26.82
CA ARG A 605 36.52 7.62 -27.85
C ARG A 605 36.10 7.21 -29.26
N LEU A 606 36.33 8.13 -30.20
CA LEU A 606 36.15 7.88 -31.63
C LEU A 606 37.12 6.77 -32.10
N LEU A 607 36.60 5.75 -32.77
CA LEU A 607 37.38 4.68 -33.39
C LEU A 607 37.70 5.01 -34.84
N PHE A 608 36.70 5.42 -35.62
CA PHE A 608 36.84 5.88 -37.00
C PHE A 608 35.63 6.71 -37.44
N THR A 609 35.80 7.42 -38.55
CA THR A 609 34.75 8.18 -39.25
C THR A 609 34.61 7.63 -40.65
N LEU A 610 33.38 7.46 -41.13
CA LEU A 610 33.05 7.10 -42.50
C LEU A 610 32.56 8.36 -43.23
N PHE A 611 33.11 8.61 -44.42
CA PHE A 611 32.90 9.84 -45.18
C PHE A 611 32.68 9.53 -46.66
N GLN A 612 31.48 9.80 -47.16
CA GLN A 612 31.13 9.69 -48.60
C GLN A 612 29.77 10.34 -48.89
N HIS A 613 28.87 10.35 -47.91
CA HIS A 613 27.62 11.12 -47.98
C HIS A 613 27.89 12.60 -48.24
N THR A 614 27.09 13.19 -49.12
CA THR A 614 27.18 14.61 -49.53
C THR A 614 26.06 15.46 -48.92
N GLY A 615 25.04 14.81 -48.33
CA GLY A 615 23.93 15.40 -47.58
C GLY A 615 23.94 15.02 -46.09
N TRP A 616 22.93 15.47 -45.35
CA TRP A 616 22.79 15.14 -43.92
C TRP A 616 22.47 13.66 -43.72
N VAL A 617 23.24 12.98 -42.85
CA VAL A 617 23.00 11.56 -42.54
C VAL A 617 21.89 11.48 -41.50
N ARG A 618 20.80 10.81 -41.87
CA ARG A 618 19.55 10.76 -41.09
C ARG A 618 19.55 9.63 -40.07
N CYS A 619 20.01 8.47 -40.47
CA CYS A 619 20.10 7.27 -39.63
C CYS A 619 21.35 6.45 -40.01
N ALA A 620 21.93 5.77 -39.03
CA ALA A 620 22.91 4.73 -39.23
C ALA A 620 22.70 3.61 -38.22
N LYS A 621 22.75 2.35 -38.66
CA LYS A 621 22.54 1.14 -37.86
C LYS A 621 23.63 0.12 -38.15
N PHE A 622 24.01 -0.67 -37.14
CA PHE A 622 24.85 -1.85 -37.33
C PHE A 622 24.04 -3.03 -37.88
N SER A 623 24.68 -3.91 -38.63
CA SER A 623 24.13 -5.24 -38.92
C SER A 623 24.04 -6.10 -37.65
N PRO A 624 23.17 -7.13 -37.62
CA PRO A 624 23.06 -8.05 -36.49
C PRO A 624 24.36 -8.76 -36.10
N ASP A 625 25.32 -8.90 -37.03
CA ASP A 625 26.64 -9.48 -36.81
C ASP A 625 27.77 -8.46 -36.57
N GLY A 626 27.44 -7.15 -36.55
CA GLY A 626 28.39 -6.04 -36.35
C GLY A 626 29.39 -5.79 -37.50
N ARG A 627 29.34 -6.57 -38.59
CA ARG A 627 30.31 -6.48 -39.70
C ARG A 627 30.02 -5.34 -40.67
N LEU A 628 28.77 -4.91 -40.75
CA LEU A 628 28.31 -3.86 -41.65
C LEU A 628 27.64 -2.74 -40.87
N ILE A 629 27.66 -1.54 -41.46
CA ILE A 629 26.79 -0.43 -41.08
C ILE A 629 25.93 -0.09 -42.30
N ALA A 630 24.64 0.15 -42.11
CA ALA A 630 23.76 0.75 -43.10
C ALA A 630 23.49 2.20 -42.69
N SER A 631 23.50 3.13 -43.64
CA SER A 631 23.20 4.55 -43.40
C SER A 631 22.34 5.12 -44.51
N CYS A 632 21.53 6.13 -44.18
CA CYS A 632 20.73 6.85 -45.16
C CYS A 632 20.88 8.37 -45.02
N SER A 633 20.82 9.09 -46.13
CA SER A 633 21.16 10.51 -46.22
C SER A 633 20.23 11.29 -47.14
N GLU A 634 20.16 12.61 -46.91
CA GLU A 634 19.42 13.56 -47.75
C GLU A 634 20.03 13.74 -49.16
N ASP A 635 21.23 13.21 -49.41
CA ASP A 635 21.80 13.03 -50.77
C ASP A 635 21.11 11.92 -51.59
N LYS A 636 20.03 11.34 -51.06
CA LYS A 636 19.23 10.26 -51.64
C LYS A 636 19.93 8.90 -51.74
N SER A 637 21.10 8.74 -51.11
CA SER A 637 21.76 7.44 -51.02
C SER A 637 21.47 6.70 -49.71
N VAL A 638 21.42 5.38 -49.83
CA VAL A 638 21.51 4.43 -48.73
C VAL A 638 22.81 3.65 -48.94
N MET A 639 23.76 3.77 -48.02
CA MET A 639 25.09 3.19 -48.15
C MET A 639 25.29 2.05 -47.15
N ILE A 640 25.98 0.99 -47.59
CA ILE A 640 26.43 -0.13 -46.76
C ILE A 640 27.95 -0.03 -46.63
N TRP A 641 28.44 -0.08 -45.40
CA TRP A 641 29.85 0.09 -45.06
C TRP A 641 30.39 -1.17 -44.39
N ASP A 642 31.60 -1.58 -44.76
CA ASP A 642 32.35 -2.62 -44.06
C ASP A 642 33.05 -2.02 -42.83
N THR A 643 32.78 -2.54 -41.63
CA THR A 643 33.32 -1.97 -40.37
C THR A 643 34.81 -2.25 -40.17
N ARG A 644 35.36 -3.29 -40.81
CA ARG A 644 36.77 -3.67 -40.76
C ARG A 644 37.61 -2.86 -41.73
N ASN A 645 37.14 -2.76 -42.98
CA ASN A 645 37.83 -2.10 -44.09
C ASN A 645 37.51 -0.59 -44.15
N LYS A 646 36.44 -0.12 -43.51
CA LYS A 646 36.02 1.29 -43.38
C LYS A 646 35.69 1.95 -44.73
N ILE A 647 35.24 1.15 -45.69
CA ILE A 647 34.84 1.57 -47.03
C ILE A 647 33.35 1.28 -47.25
N CYS A 648 32.71 2.08 -48.11
CA CYS A 648 31.40 1.77 -48.65
C CYS A 648 31.53 0.58 -49.61
N VAL A 649 30.81 -0.51 -49.34
CA VAL A 649 30.80 -1.72 -50.17
C VAL A 649 29.64 -1.75 -51.17
N ASN A 650 28.52 -1.12 -50.85
CA ASN A 650 27.37 -0.96 -51.74
C ASN A 650 26.69 0.39 -51.49
N SER A 651 26.20 1.02 -52.55
CA SER A 651 25.40 2.25 -52.48
C SER A 651 24.14 2.09 -53.33
N PHE A 652 22.98 2.30 -52.71
CA PHE A 652 21.67 2.33 -53.35
C PHE A 652 21.21 3.78 -53.49
N SER A 653 20.78 4.20 -54.67
CA SER A 653 20.28 5.57 -54.91
C SER A 653 18.79 5.57 -55.22
N ASP A 654 18.00 6.36 -54.47
CA ASP A 654 16.58 6.60 -54.78
C ASP A 654 16.43 7.92 -55.52
N TYR A 655 16.03 7.90 -56.79
CA TYR A 655 15.88 9.15 -57.54
C TYR A 655 14.65 9.97 -57.12
N GLU A 656 13.61 9.33 -56.55
CA GLU A 656 12.29 9.93 -56.27
C GLU A 656 12.17 10.56 -54.87
N GLY A 657 13.17 10.42 -53.99
CA GLY A 657 13.11 10.95 -52.62
C GLY A 657 14.39 10.68 -51.84
N PHE A 658 14.38 10.86 -50.51
CA PHE A 658 15.49 10.47 -49.64
C PHE A 658 15.00 9.67 -48.44
N ALA A 659 15.81 8.70 -48.00
CA ALA A 659 15.49 7.87 -46.85
C ALA A 659 15.84 8.58 -45.53
N THR A 660 14.87 8.63 -44.63
CA THR A 660 14.99 9.20 -43.28
C THR A 660 15.32 8.15 -42.23
N PHE A 661 15.04 6.88 -42.52
CA PHE A 661 15.33 5.73 -41.66
C PHE A 661 15.84 4.54 -42.49
N VAL A 662 16.74 3.76 -41.89
CA VAL A 662 17.26 2.50 -42.46
C VAL A 662 17.45 1.48 -41.33
N ASP A 663 17.15 0.21 -41.61
CA ASP A 663 17.41 -0.89 -40.68
C ASP A 663 17.72 -2.20 -41.42
N PHE A 664 18.37 -3.14 -40.73
CA PHE A 664 18.64 -4.48 -41.24
C PHE A 664 17.48 -5.44 -40.90
N ASN A 665 17.28 -6.45 -41.74
CA ASN A 665 16.50 -7.62 -41.32
C ASN A 665 17.29 -8.44 -40.27
N PRO A 666 16.63 -9.28 -39.44
CA PRO A 666 17.30 -10.02 -38.37
C PRO A 666 18.45 -10.94 -38.81
N SER A 667 18.45 -11.40 -40.06
CA SER A 667 19.53 -12.22 -40.64
C SER A 667 20.68 -11.40 -41.25
N GLY A 668 20.60 -10.07 -41.30
CA GLY A 668 21.61 -9.19 -41.89
C GLY A 668 21.77 -9.30 -43.42
N THR A 669 20.83 -9.95 -44.11
CA THR A 669 20.90 -10.22 -45.56
C THR A 669 20.24 -9.12 -46.41
N CYS A 670 19.30 -8.39 -45.84
CA CYS A 670 18.53 -7.34 -46.50
C CYS A 670 18.47 -6.09 -45.60
N ILE A 671 18.30 -4.92 -46.21
CA ILE A 671 17.94 -3.69 -45.50
C ILE A 671 16.57 -3.17 -45.94
N ALA A 672 15.89 -2.50 -45.02
CA ALA A 672 14.70 -1.70 -45.29
C ALA A 672 15.06 -0.21 -45.20
N SER A 673 14.62 0.59 -46.16
CA SER A 673 14.75 2.05 -46.15
C SER A 673 13.38 2.71 -46.29
N ALA A 674 13.06 3.68 -45.43
CA ALA A 674 11.82 4.46 -45.46
C ALA A 674 12.14 5.95 -45.57
N GLY A 675 11.32 6.71 -46.32
CA GLY A 675 11.71 8.06 -46.75
C GLY A 675 10.62 9.06 -47.09
N SER A 676 11.06 10.26 -47.44
CA SER A 676 10.26 11.48 -47.66
C SER A 676 9.27 11.42 -48.85
N ASN A 677 9.33 10.37 -49.66
CA ASN A 677 8.41 10.09 -50.77
C ASN A 677 7.23 9.18 -50.37
N ASN A 678 7.05 8.90 -49.08
CA ASN A 678 6.07 7.95 -48.54
C ASN A 678 6.25 6.52 -49.09
N THR A 679 7.50 6.12 -49.34
CA THR A 679 7.83 4.77 -49.81
C THR A 679 8.66 4.01 -48.79
N VAL A 680 8.47 2.69 -48.78
CA VAL A 680 9.34 1.72 -48.10
C VAL A 680 9.94 0.82 -49.17
N LYS A 681 11.27 0.68 -49.16
CA LYS A 681 12.03 -0.08 -50.15
C LYS A 681 12.88 -1.14 -49.44
N LEU A 682 12.82 -2.37 -49.92
CA LEU A 682 13.59 -3.51 -49.43
C LEU A 682 14.71 -3.84 -50.41
N TRP A 683 15.95 -3.90 -49.94
CA TRP A 683 17.12 -4.16 -50.78
C TRP A 683 17.87 -5.41 -50.29
N ASP A 684 18.20 -6.30 -51.20
CA ASP A 684 19.10 -7.44 -50.94
C ASP A 684 20.55 -6.97 -51.04
N ILE A 685 21.30 -7.12 -49.95
CA ILE A 685 22.66 -6.58 -49.82
C ILE A 685 23.65 -7.38 -50.67
N ARG A 686 23.42 -8.69 -50.83
CA ARG A 686 24.32 -9.62 -51.52
C ARG A 686 24.25 -9.47 -53.04
N THR A 687 23.09 -9.16 -53.57
CA THR A 687 22.82 -9.02 -55.01
C THR A 687 22.77 -7.56 -55.47
N ASN A 688 22.80 -6.61 -54.52
CA ASN A 688 22.69 -5.17 -54.75
C ASN A 688 21.45 -4.82 -55.61
N LYS A 689 20.28 -5.37 -55.21
CA LYS A 689 19.01 -5.19 -55.93
C LYS A 689 17.88 -4.79 -55.00
N LEU A 690 17.02 -3.90 -55.51
CA LEU A 690 15.70 -3.65 -54.95
C LEU A 690 14.86 -4.93 -55.10
N LEU A 691 14.47 -5.53 -53.97
CA LEU A 691 13.55 -6.66 -53.93
C LEU A 691 12.11 -6.21 -54.10
N GLN A 692 11.71 -5.16 -53.38
CA GLN A 692 10.32 -4.71 -53.32
C GLN A 692 10.22 -3.23 -52.97
N HIS A 693 9.19 -2.58 -53.53
CA HIS A 693 8.88 -1.17 -53.34
C HIS A 693 7.40 -1.04 -52.97
N PHE A 694 7.13 -0.47 -51.79
CA PHE A 694 5.79 -0.20 -51.29
C PHE A 694 5.56 1.31 -51.27
N LYS A 695 4.45 1.78 -51.85
CA LYS A 695 4.02 3.19 -51.79
C LYS A 695 2.86 3.32 -50.83
N VAL A 696 3.03 4.13 -49.78
CA VAL A 696 2.02 4.36 -48.74
C VAL A 696 1.12 5.52 -49.18
N ALA A 697 -0.13 5.21 -49.53
CA ALA A 697 -1.12 6.22 -49.89
C ALA A 697 -1.71 6.87 -48.64
N LEU A 698 -1.56 8.19 -48.51
CA LEU A 698 -2.29 8.98 -47.53
C LEU A 698 -3.72 9.21 -48.04
N TRP A 699 -4.70 8.78 -47.27
CA TRP A 699 -6.11 9.12 -47.50
C TRP A 699 -6.40 10.46 -46.82
N GLU A 700 -6.78 11.48 -47.58
CA GLU A 700 -7.46 12.64 -47.02
C GLU A 700 -8.88 12.21 -46.59
N VAL A 701 -9.22 12.47 -45.33
CA VAL A 701 -10.48 12.04 -44.74
C VAL A 701 -11.58 13.05 -45.06
N GLU A 702 -12.18 12.93 -46.24
CA GLU A 702 -13.56 13.40 -46.42
C GLU A 702 -14.55 12.49 -45.68
N LYS A 703 -15.73 13.04 -45.37
CA LYS A 703 -16.62 12.49 -44.35
C LYS A 703 -17.30 11.19 -44.78
N SER A 704 -17.25 10.23 -43.85
CA SER A 704 -18.27 9.24 -43.50
C SER A 704 -18.42 7.93 -44.30
N LYS A 705 -18.36 6.84 -43.50
CA LYS A 705 -18.91 5.48 -43.67
C LYS A 705 -18.22 4.48 -44.61
N GLU A 706 -17.77 3.40 -43.96
CA GLU A 706 -17.56 2.02 -44.43
C GLU A 706 -16.64 1.77 -45.66
N ILE A 707 -15.42 1.30 -45.39
CA ILE A 707 -14.63 0.54 -46.37
C ILE A 707 -14.03 -0.70 -45.69
N LYS A 708 -14.32 -1.89 -46.26
CA LYS A 708 -13.60 -3.14 -46.00
C LYS A 708 -12.31 -3.15 -46.82
N CYS A 709 -11.18 -3.55 -46.24
CA CYS A 709 -9.94 -3.80 -46.99
C CYS A 709 -9.38 -5.21 -46.73
N ALA A 710 -8.75 -5.77 -47.76
CA ALA A 710 -8.37 -7.19 -47.84
C ALA A 710 -6.86 -7.45 -47.71
N TYR A 711 -6.55 -8.68 -47.35
CA TYR A 711 -5.26 -9.37 -47.26
C TYR A 711 -4.80 -9.99 -48.60
N PRO A 712 -3.67 -10.76 -48.70
CA PRO A 712 -2.40 -10.76 -47.96
C PRO A 712 -1.13 -10.89 -48.84
N LEU A 713 0.05 -10.75 -48.24
CA LEU A 713 1.26 -11.61 -48.40
C LEU A 713 2.25 -11.17 -47.29
N SER A 714 2.88 -12.03 -46.48
CA SER A 714 3.15 -13.47 -46.60
C SER A 714 2.85 -14.27 -45.32
N ARG A 715 2.67 -15.60 -45.46
CA ARG A 715 2.57 -16.54 -44.33
C ARG A 715 3.96 -16.80 -43.75
N TYR A 716 4.28 -16.25 -42.59
CA TYR A 716 5.04 -16.93 -41.50
C TYR A 716 5.00 -16.11 -40.20
N LEU A 717 3.80 -15.63 -39.86
CA LEU A 717 3.31 -15.18 -38.55
C LEU A 717 1.80 -14.97 -38.77
N GLN A 718 0.93 -15.50 -37.90
CA GLN A 718 -0.51 -15.35 -38.08
C GLN A 718 -0.94 -13.91 -37.76
N PRO A 719 -1.92 -13.32 -38.48
CA PRO A 719 -2.06 -11.87 -38.52
C PRO A 719 -3.05 -11.34 -37.46
N LEU A 720 -2.55 -10.49 -36.57
CA LEU A 720 -3.37 -9.55 -35.81
C LEU A 720 -3.71 -8.36 -36.72
N ASN A 721 -5.00 -8.25 -37.06
CA ASN A 721 -5.49 -7.30 -38.06
C ASN A 721 -5.83 -5.95 -37.41
N ILE A 722 -4.82 -5.29 -36.83
CA ILE A 722 -5.04 -4.14 -35.93
C ILE A 722 -5.51 -2.90 -36.71
N VAL A 723 -6.82 -2.81 -36.91
CA VAL A 723 -7.50 -1.62 -37.43
C VAL A 723 -7.68 -0.62 -36.28
N PHE A 724 -6.69 0.26 -36.08
CA PHE A 724 -6.80 1.37 -35.13
C PHE A 724 -7.79 2.43 -35.60
N CYS A 725 -9.10 2.13 -35.50
CA CYS A 725 -10.19 3.08 -35.77
C CYS A 725 -10.42 4.03 -34.57
N LYS A 726 -9.34 4.64 -34.05
CA LYS A 726 -9.33 5.74 -33.06
C LYS A 726 -7.94 6.36 -33.02
N SER A 727 -7.87 7.69 -33.04
CA SER A 727 -6.60 8.42 -32.91
C SER A 727 -5.96 8.13 -31.55
N VAL A 728 -4.89 7.35 -31.53
CA VAL A 728 -4.19 6.92 -30.30
C VAL A 728 -3.61 8.14 -29.56
N HIS A 729 -3.07 9.08 -30.31
CA HIS A 729 -2.51 10.36 -29.86
C HIS A 729 -3.33 11.56 -30.37
N ARG A 730 -3.11 12.74 -29.77
CA ARG A 730 -3.70 14.01 -30.22
C ARG A 730 -2.87 14.71 -31.31
N ALA A 731 -1.66 14.21 -31.58
CA ALA A 731 -0.76 14.68 -32.64
C ALA A 731 0.01 13.49 -33.24
N GLY A 732 0.88 13.75 -34.23
CA GLY A 732 1.69 12.72 -34.89
C GLY A 732 2.57 11.91 -33.92
N VAL A 733 2.81 10.64 -34.26
CA VAL A 733 3.75 9.75 -33.57
C VAL A 733 5.13 9.94 -34.16
N ASN A 734 6.12 10.23 -33.32
CA ASN A 734 7.51 10.49 -33.72
C ASN A 734 8.39 9.24 -33.70
N CYS A 735 8.11 8.31 -32.79
CA CYS A 735 8.90 7.10 -32.59
C CYS A 735 8.06 5.99 -31.97
N ILE A 736 8.41 4.75 -32.25
CA ILE A 736 7.77 3.54 -31.71
C ILE A 736 8.84 2.53 -31.28
N SER A 737 8.55 1.72 -30.27
CA SER A 737 9.41 0.60 -29.86
C SER A 737 8.54 -0.58 -29.42
N PHE A 738 8.90 -1.78 -29.87
CA PHE A 738 8.24 -3.01 -29.44
C PHE A 738 8.90 -3.55 -28.17
N HIS A 739 8.10 -4.11 -27.28
CA HIS A 739 8.61 -4.89 -26.16
C HIS A 739 9.25 -6.19 -26.69
N PRO A 740 10.34 -6.72 -26.08
CA PRO A 740 11.01 -7.92 -26.57
C PRO A 740 10.13 -9.17 -26.68
N SER A 741 9.07 -9.28 -25.87
CA SER A 741 8.08 -10.37 -25.96
C SER A 741 7.17 -10.29 -27.19
N GLY A 742 7.16 -9.17 -27.93
CA GLY A 742 6.25 -8.94 -29.06
C GLY A 742 4.81 -8.57 -28.67
N ASN A 743 4.46 -8.61 -27.38
CA ASN A 743 3.09 -8.44 -26.90
C ASN A 743 2.67 -6.97 -26.71
N TYR A 744 3.64 -6.06 -26.56
CA TYR A 744 3.40 -4.66 -26.24
C TYR A 744 4.12 -3.72 -27.21
N LEU A 745 3.51 -2.58 -27.50
CA LEU A 745 4.06 -1.50 -28.31
C LEU A 745 4.04 -0.21 -27.48
N ILE A 746 5.15 0.54 -27.45
CA ILE A 746 5.17 1.92 -26.95
C ILE A 746 5.31 2.91 -28.10
N THR A 747 4.51 3.98 -28.07
CA THR A 747 4.49 5.08 -29.04
C THR A 747 4.82 6.40 -28.35
N ALA A 748 5.68 7.21 -28.97
CA ALA A 748 6.05 8.56 -28.53
C ALA A 748 5.49 9.61 -29.49
N SER A 749 4.89 10.70 -28.98
CA SER A 749 4.18 11.67 -29.82
C SER A 749 4.55 13.13 -29.56
N THR A 750 4.28 13.95 -30.57
CA THR A 750 4.31 15.42 -30.53
C THR A 750 3.29 16.01 -29.56
N ASP A 751 2.28 15.24 -29.12
CA ASP A 751 1.36 15.68 -28.05
C ASP A 751 1.99 15.67 -26.64
N GLY A 752 3.26 15.27 -26.52
CA GLY A 752 4.01 15.21 -25.26
C GLY A 752 3.74 13.96 -24.43
N THR A 753 2.98 13.00 -24.96
CA THR A 753 2.66 11.74 -24.26
C THR A 753 3.38 10.54 -24.86
N LEU A 754 3.56 9.53 -24.02
CA LEU A 754 3.94 8.17 -24.39
C LEU A 754 2.73 7.26 -24.17
N LYS A 755 2.47 6.31 -25.06
CA LYS A 755 1.33 5.38 -24.92
C LYS A 755 1.79 3.94 -25.09
N ILE A 756 1.33 3.08 -24.19
CA ILE A 756 1.64 1.64 -24.21
C ILE A 756 0.37 0.89 -24.59
N LEU A 757 0.47 0.12 -25.66
CA LEU A 757 -0.62 -0.64 -26.27
C LEU A 757 -0.36 -2.14 -26.13
N ASP A 758 -1.39 -2.86 -25.72
CA ASP A 758 -1.48 -4.31 -25.81
C ASP A 758 -1.80 -4.67 -27.27
N LEU A 759 -0.90 -5.42 -27.90
CA LEU A 759 -1.06 -5.86 -29.28
C LEU A 759 -1.99 -7.08 -29.40
N LEU A 760 -2.20 -7.84 -28.32
CA LEU A 760 -3.05 -9.04 -28.30
C LEU A 760 -4.46 -8.74 -27.80
N GLY A 761 -4.58 -7.85 -26.82
CA GLY A 761 -5.86 -7.32 -26.33
C GLY A 761 -6.40 -6.12 -27.10
N GLU A 762 -5.71 -5.67 -28.16
CA GLU A 762 -6.01 -4.50 -29.00
C GLU A 762 -6.38 -3.22 -28.21
N ARG A 763 -5.72 -3.01 -27.06
CA ARG A 763 -6.11 -2.01 -26.07
C ARG A 763 -4.96 -1.11 -25.64
N LEU A 764 -5.23 0.19 -25.55
CA LEU A 764 -4.36 1.14 -24.85
C LEU A 764 -4.35 0.79 -23.34
N ILE A 765 -3.17 0.43 -22.82
CA ILE A 765 -2.98 0.08 -21.40
C ILE A 765 -2.72 1.36 -20.59
N TYR A 766 -1.73 2.16 -21.02
CA TYR A 766 -1.26 3.33 -20.28
C TYR A 766 -1.03 4.54 -21.19
N THR A 767 -1.32 5.74 -20.69
CA THR A 767 -0.81 7.02 -21.24
C THR A 767 0.10 7.65 -20.20
N LEU A 768 1.39 7.70 -20.50
CA LEU A 768 2.43 8.20 -19.63
C LEU A 768 2.76 9.66 -20.00
N HIS A 769 2.95 10.46 -18.95
CA HIS A 769 3.24 11.89 -19.04
C HIS A 769 4.49 12.17 -18.20
N GLY A 770 5.43 12.95 -18.75
CA GLY A 770 6.69 13.25 -18.06
C GLY A 770 7.53 14.33 -18.73
N HIS A 771 7.58 14.33 -20.07
CA HIS A 771 8.24 15.39 -20.84
C HIS A 771 7.40 16.67 -20.86
N LYS A 772 8.08 17.83 -20.84
CA LYS A 772 7.47 19.18 -20.91
C LYS A 772 7.21 19.65 -22.35
N GLY A 773 7.09 18.73 -23.30
CA GLY A 773 6.94 19.01 -24.72
C GLY A 773 6.98 17.73 -25.56
N PRO A 774 7.03 17.83 -26.90
CA PRO A 774 7.06 16.69 -27.82
C PRO A 774 8.07 15.60 -27.41
N VAL A 775 7.60 14.35 -27.35
CA VAL A 775 8.46 13.19 -27.15
C VAL A 775 8.95 12.73 -28.51
N LEU A 776 10.26 12.73 -28.72
CA LEU A 776 10.87 12.54 -30.04
C LEU A 776 11.37 11.11 -30.25
N CYS A 777 11.77 10.41 -29.18
CA CYS A 777 12.31 9.05 -29.26
C CYS A 777 11.93 8.20 -28.03
N VAL A 778 11.84 6.88 -28.24
CA VAL A 778 11.58 5.87 -27.21
C VAL A 778 12.24 4.55 -27.58
N ALA A 779 12.78 3.81 -26.59
CA ALA A 779 13.39 2.49 -26.79
C ALA A 779 13.20 1.60 -25.54
N PHE A 780 12.82 0.33 -25.73
CA PHE A 780 12.88 -0.70 -24.68
C PHE A 780 14.30 -1.25 -24.48
N SER A 781 14.61 -1.74 -23.27
CA SER A 781 15.75 -2.62 -23.04
C SER A 781 15.54 -3.98 -23.73
N LYS A 782 16.61 -4.71 -24.05
CA LYS A 782 16.50 -6.07 -24.62
C LYS A 782 15.80 -7.08 -23.70
N GLY A 783 15.81 -6.85 -22.38
CA GLY A 783 15.10 -7.67 -21.39
C GLY A 783 13.63 -7.29 -21.19
N GLY A 784 13.19 -6.12 -21.68
CA GLY A 784 11.82 -5.62 -21.49
C GLY A 784 11.58 -4.93 -20.14
N GLU A 785 12.51 -5.09 -19.20
CA GLU A 785 12.40 -4.67 -17.80
C GLU A 785 12.50 -3.14 -17.59
N LYS A 786 12.90 -2.40 -18.64
CA LYS A 786 13.01 -0.94 -18.69
C LYS A 786 12.66 -0.41 -20.08
N PHE A 787 12.32 0.87 -20.16
CA PHE A 787 12.41 1.65 -21.40
C PHE A 787 12.88 3.07 -21.12
N ALA A 788 13.40 3.74 -22.13
CA ALA A 788 13.85 5.12 -22.09
C ALA A 788 13.08 5.97 -23.10
N SER A 789 12.86 7.25 -22.78
CA SER A 789 12.27 8.23 -23.70
C SER A 789 13.06 9.53 -23.69
N GLY A 790 13.13 10.20 -24.85
CA GLY A 790 13.79 11.49 -25.02
C GLY A 790 12.87 12.51 -25.68
N GLY A 791 12.91 13.76 -25.20
CA GLY A 791 12.01 14.83 -25.64
C GLY A 791 12.72 16.12 -26.06
N VAL A 792 11.90 17.09 -26.51
CA VAL A 792 12.35 18.47 -26.79
C VAL A 792 12.85 19.17 -25.54
N ASP A 793 12.39 18.76 -24.36
CA ASP A 793 12.72 19.33 -23.05
C ASP A 793 14.08 18.87 -22.47
N THR A 794 14.99 18.48 -23.38
CA THR A 794 16.41 18.09 -23.17
C THR A 794 16.67 16.95 -22.17
N GLN A 795 15.61 16.24 -21.76
CA GLN A 795 15.66 15.16 -20.78
C GLN A 795 15.66 13.78 -21.43
N VAL A 796 16.34 12.84 -20.75
CA VAL A 796 16.06 11.41 -20.84
C VAL A 796 15.22 11.02 -19.63
N LEU A 797 14.11 10.30 -19.86
CA LEU A 797 13.37 9.65 -18.79
C LEU A 797 13.56 8.13 -18.90
N LEU A 798 14.05 7.52 -17.83
CA LEU A 798 14.21 6.07 -17.70
C LEU A 798 13.08 5.49 -16.85
N TRP A 799 12.30 4.60 -17.42
CA TRP A 799 11.11 4.01 -16.82
C TRP A 799 11.39 2.54 -16.50
N LYS A 800 11.04 2.10 -15.29
CA LYS A 800 11.03 0.67 -14.96
C LYS A 800 9.67 0.07 -15.34
N THR A 801 9.67 -1.08 -15.99
CA THR A 801 8.44 -1.81 -16.35
C THR A 801 8.08 -2.84 -15.28
N ASN A 802 6.86 -3.35 -15.40
CA ASN A 802 6.30 -4.48 -14.66
C ASN A 802 5.63 -5.50 -15.60
N PHE A 803 6.02 -5.52 -16.88
CA PHE A 803 5.39 -6.40 -17.88
C PHE A 803 5.71 -7.88 -17.64
N ASP A 804 6.84 -8.17 -16.98
CA ASP A 804 7.30 -9.53 -16.68
C ASP A 804 6.77 -10.09 -15.35
N THR A 805 5.87 -9.38 -14.65
CA THR A 805 5.24 -9.85 -13.39
C THR A 805 3.87 -10.51 -13.59
N LEU A 806 3.48 -10.79 -14.83
CA LEU A 806 2.27 -11.55 -15.18
C LEU A 806 2.69 -12.82 -15.93
N ASP A 807 2.38 -13.98 -15.37
CA ASP A 807 2.56 -15.24 -16.08
C ASP A 807 1.57 -15.31 -17.24
N TYR A 808 2.08 -15.20 -18.46
CA TYR A 808 1.26 -15.07 -19.66
C TYR A 808 0.47 -16.36 -19.97
N GLU A 809 0.90 -17.51 -19.43
CA GLU A 809 0.13 -18.76 -19.41
C GLU A 809 -1.23 -18.61 -18.71
N ASP A 810 -1.31 -17.85 -17.62
CA ASP A 810 -2.56 -17.63 -16.89
C ASP A 810 -3.49 -16.63 -17.60
N VAL A 811 -2.92 -15.69 -18.35
CA VAL A 811 -3.68 -14.81 -19.27
C VAL A 811 -4.24 -15.60 -20.45
N LEU A 812 -3.45 -16.52 -21.02
CA LEU A 812 -3.90 -17.46 -22.05
C LEU A 812 -5.04 -18.35 -21.55
N LYS A 813 -4.93 -18.94 -20.34
CA LYS A 813 -6.01 -19.71 -19.71
C LYS A 813 -7.31 -18.91 -19.53
N HIS A 814 -7.21 -17.61 -19.25
CA HIS A 814 -8.38 -16.73 -19.17
C HIS A 814 -9.04 -16.49 -20.54
N ASN A 815 -8.25 -16.39 -21.61
CA ASN A 815 -8.74 -16.14 -22.97
C ASN A 815 -9.21 -17.41 -23.72
N ILE A 816 -8.73 -18.60 -23.34
CA ILE A 816 -9.21 -19.89 -23.85
C ILE A 816 -10.72 -20.09 -23.58
N ARG A 817 -11.28 -19.43 -22.55
CA ARG A 817 -12.74 -19.40 -22.29
C ARG A 817 -13.56 -18.55 -23.28
N ARG A 818 -12.96 -17.97 -24.33
CA ARG A 818 -13.67 -17.20 -25.37
C ARG A 818 -13.50 -17.73 -26.80
N THR A 819 -12.85 -18.88 -26.99
CA THR A 819 -12.79 -19.58 -28.27
C THR A 819 -13.35 -20.98 -28.16
N HIS A 820 -14.67 -21.07 -27.93
CA HIS A 820 -15.40 -22.24 -28.42
C HIS A 820 -15.38 -22.17 -29.95
N ILE A 821 -14.66 -23.11 -30.56
CA ILE A 821 -14.88 -23.47 -31.95
C ILE A 821 -16.14 -24.33 -31.91
N ASP A 822 -17.28 -23.74 -32.27
CA ASP A 822 -18.45 -24.55 -32.66
C ASP A 822 -18.11 -25.27 -33.96
N ASP A 823 -18.54 -26.54 -34.07
CA ASP A 823 -18.36 -27.32 -35.29
C ASP A 823 -19.03 -26.63 -36.49
N PRO A 824 -18.45 -26.71 -37.71
CA PRO A 824 -19.02 -26.07 -38.88
C PRO A 824 -20.42 -26.63 -39.18
N PRO A 825 -21.43 -25.77 -39.47
CA PRO A 825 -22.79 -26.21 -39.69
C PRO A 825 -22.87 -27.19 -40.86
N HIS A 826 -23.65 -28.26 -40.69
CA HIS A 826 -23.77 -29.30 -41.70
C HIS A 826 -24.57 -28.80 -42.91
N LEU A 827 -24.31 -29.38 -44.08
CA LEU A 827 -24.93 -29.02 -45.37
C LEU A 827 -26.46 -29.28 -45.45
N LEU A 828 -27.10 -29.60 -44.32
CA LEU A 828 -28.54 -29.88 -44.19
C LEU A 828 -29.31 -28.75 -43.47
N ASP A 829 -28.61 -27.76 -42.88
CA ASP A 829 -29.25 -26.64 -42.17
C ASP A 829 -29.75 -25.52 -43.10
N ILE A 830 -29.69 -25.73 -44.43
CA ILE A 830 -30.14 -24.78 -45.45
C ILE A 830 -31.56 -25.14 -45.90
N TYR A 831 -32.56 -24.53 -45.26
CA TYR A 831 -33.94 -24.48 -45.80
C TYR A 831 -34.06 -23.36 -46.85
N PRO A 832 -34.58 -23.64 -48.06
CA PRO A 832 -34.72 -22.62 -49.10
C PRO A 832 -35.87 -21.65 -48.80
N ARG A 833 -35.58 -20.34 -48.78
CA ARG A 833 -36.63 -19.32 -48.76
C ARG A 833 -37.25 -19.18 -50.15
N SER A 834 -38.52 -19.54 -50.28
CA SER A 834 -39.36 -19.12 -51.41
C SER A 834 -39.78 -17.65 -51.24
N PRO A 835 -39.92 -16.86 -52.32
CA PRO A 835 -40.29 -15.44 -52.25
C PRO A 835 -41.83 -15.23 -52.20
N HIS A 836 -42.24 -13.96 -52.34
CA HIS A 836 -43.61 -13.39 -52.45
C HIS A 836 -44.18 -12.74 -51.17
N LEU A 837 -44.88 -11.60 -51.21
CA LEU A 837 -44.99 -10.51 -52.20
C LEU A 837 -45.55 -9.24 -51.50
N HIS A 838 -45.36 -8.07 -52.11
CA HIS A 838 -46.07 -6.79 -51.86
C HIS A 838 -47.60 -6.94 -52.00
N ASP A 839 -48.49 -6.08 -51.51
CA ASP A 839 -48.47 -4.88 -50.64
C ASP A 839 -49.97 -4.55 -50.32
N GLU A 840 -50.29 -3.82 -49.26
CA GLU A 840 -51.35 -2.79 -49.35
C GLU A 840 -51.30 -1.76 -48.20
N ASN A 841 -51.39 -0.49 -48.61
CA ASN A 841 -51.21 0.72 -47.81
C ASN A 841 -52.33 0.99 -46.81
N LEU A 842 -52.03 1.84 -45.80
CA LEU A 842 -52.91 2.99 -45.47
C LEU A 842 -52.12 4.16 -44.85
N ASN A 843 -51.86 5.16 -45.71
CA ASN A 843 -51.76 6.61 -45.47
C ASN A 843 -50.72 7.22 -44.49
N SER A 844 -49.63 7.63 -45.14
CA SER A 844 -48.70 8.74 -44.91
C SER A 844 -49.15 10.09 -44.28
N VAL A 845 -48.15 10.79 -43.69
CA VAL A 845 -47.94 12.29 -43.70
C VAL A 845 -48.86 13.11 -42.75
N GLU A 846 -48.44 14.15 -42.02
CA GLU A 846 -47.51 15.26 -42.32
C GLU A 846 -46.73 15.87 -41.11
N THR A 847 -45.94 16.92 -41.36
CA THR A 847 -44.98 17.64 -40.49
C THR A 847 -45.46 19.05 -40.07
N LYS A 848 -44.66 19.74 -39.21
CA LYS A 848 -44.64 21.21 -38.83
C LYS A 848 -45.13 21.53 -37.41
N ALA A 849 -44.81 22.67 -36.77
CA ALA A 849 -43.69 23.64 -36.86
C ALA A 849 -43.75 24.55 -35.59
N ALA A 850 -43.02 25.66 -35.55
CA ALA A 850 -42.86 26.52 -34.38
C ALA A 850 -43.86 27.71 -34.28
N GLU A 851 -43.75 28.43 -33.14
CA GLU A 851 -44.03 29.86 -32.91
C GLU A 851 -45.41 30.39 -32.41
N SER A 852 -45.27 31.32 -31.45
CA SER A 852 -46.04 32.55 -31.20
C SER A 852 -47.28 32.57 -30.26
N SER A 853 -47.08 33.36 -29.20
CA SER A 853 -47.99 34.24 -28.43
C SER A 853 -49.42 34.50 -28.92
N ASN A 854 -50.37 34.64 -27.97
CA ASN A 854 -50.94 35.95 -27.62
C ASN A 854 -51.80 35.97 -26.34
N ASP A 855 -51.94 37.18 -25.76
CA ASP A 855 -52.68 37.49 -24.54
C ASP A 855 -54.21 37.33 -24.63
N VAL A 856 -54.84 37.04 -23.47
CA VAL A 856 -56.13 37.64 -23.08
C VAL A 856 -56.09 37.98 -21.58
N SER A 857 -56.57 39.17 -21.21
CA SER A 857 -56.58 39.75 -19.86
C SER A 857 -57.98 39.71 -19.21
N VAL A 858 -58.11 40.09 -17.91
CA VAL A 858 -59.13 41.03 -17.33
C VAL A 858 -59.35 40.88 -15.79
N PHE A 859 -59.01 41.95 -15.04
CA PHE A 859 -59.61 42.53 -13.79
C PHE A 859 -59.92 41.66 -12.54
N LYS A 860 -59.62 42.07 -11.28
CA LYS A 860 -59.74 43.39 -10.57
C LYS A 860 -58.58 43.53 -9.55
N GLY A 861 -57.96 44.69 -9.26
CA GLY A 861 -58.47 45.91 -8.59
C GLY A 861 -58.33 45.80 -7.05
N THR A 862 -57.61 46.63 -6.28
CA THR A 862 -56.99 47.97 -6.45
C THR A 862 -55.53 48.01 -5.85
N GLY A 863 -54.75 49.09 -5.68
CA GLY A 863 -54.99 50.54 -5.69
C GLY A 863 -53.70 51.42 -5.67
N ARG A 864 -53.57 52.37 -4.73
CA ARG A 864 -52.46 53.37 -4.54
C ARG A 864 -52.30 53.71 -3.02
N SER A 865 -51.18 54.23 -2.49
CA SER A 865 -50.59 55.59 -2.72
C SER A 865 -49.09 55.71 -2.34
N GLU A 866 -48.47 56.86 -2.66
CA GLU A 866 -47.02 57.15 -2.67
C GLU A 866 -46.47 57.95 -1.45
N GLU A 867 -45.16 58.29 -1.48
CA GLU A 867 -44.36 59.29 -0.71
C GLU A 867 -43.35 58.77 0.35
N LEU A 868 -42.25 59.47 0.75
CA LEU A 868 -41.20 60.21 0.01
C LEU A 868 -39.99 60.50 0.98
N ARG A 869 -38.72 60.26 0.55
CA ARG A 869 -37.43 60.89 0.99
C ARG A 869 -37.06 61.18 2.50
N SER A 870 -36.05 60.45 3.02
CA SER A 870 -34.78 60.97 3.68
C SER A 870 -34.81 61.83 4.99
N PRO A 871 -33.66 62.14 5.67
CA PRO A 871 -32.48 61.34 6.08
C PRO A 871 -31.99 61.59 7.56
N SER A 872 -30.83 61.01 7.94
CA SER A 872 -29.75 61.56 8.81
C SER A 872 -29.44 60.99 10.22
N ALA A 873 -28.11 60.82 10.43
CA ALA A 873 -27.25 61.03 11.62
C ALA A 873 -27.46 60.35 13.01
N SER A 874 -26.32 59.81 13.50
CA SER A 874 -25.85 59.53 14.88
C SER A 874 -26.01 60.71 15.89
N PRO A 875 -25.94 60.58 17.25
CA PRO A 875 -24.79 59.95 17.96
C PRO A 875 -24.90 59.41 19.43
N SER A 876 -23.81 58.75 19.87
CA SER A 876 -23.12 58.81 21.20
C SER A 876 -23.80 58.51 22.57
N ALA A 877 -23.32 57.41 23.18
CA ALA A 877 -22.50 57.36 24.43
C ALA A 877 -23.08 57.48 25.88
N ARG A 878 -22.40 56.72 26.78
CA ARG A 878 -22.30 56.77 28.27
C ARG A 878 -23.52 56.30 29.09
N SER A 879 -23.39 55.25 29.92
CA SER A 879 -22.85 55.22 31.32
C SER A 879 -23.86 55.75 32.37
N SER A 880 -24.04 55.21 33.59
CA SER A 880 -23.31 54.19 34.37
C SER A 880 -24.07 53.88 35.70
N LYS A 881 -23.52 52.98 36.54
CA LYS A 881 -23.73 52.83 38.01
C LYS A 881 -25.00 52.08 38.47
N ARG A 882 -24.84 50.95 39.20
CA ARG A 882 -24.83 50.75 40.70
C ARG A 882 -26.25 50.51 41.24
N LYS A 883 -26.51 49.78 42.33
CA LYS A 883 -25.74 48.95 43.31
C LYS A 883 -26.78 47.87 43.80
N ALA A 884 -26.43 46.60 44.01
CA ALA A 884 -25.80 46.02 45.21
C ALA A 884 -26.60 46.16 46.52
N GLU A 885 -26.85 45.03 47.18
CA GLU A 885 -26.60 44.70 48.61
C GLU A 885 -27.24 43.30 48.86
N ASP A 886 -26.46 42.25 49.13
CA ASP A 886 -25.83 41.83 50.41
C ASP A 886 -26.82 41.00 51.27
N GLU A 887 -26.48 40.07 52.17
CA GLU A 887 -25.40 39.87 53.18
C GLU A 887 -25.42 38.35 53.57
N SER A 888 -24.58 37.71 54.41
CA SER A 888 -23.14 37.74 54.78
C SER A 888 -22.85 36.46 55.62
N GLY A 889 -21.62 35.91 55.69
CA GLY A 889 -20.62 36.16 56.75
C GLY A 889 -20.36 34.89 57.60
N SER A 890 -19.18 34.59 58.21
CA SER A 890 -17.90 35.30 58.31
C SER A 890 -16.70 34.38 58.72
N ALA A 891 -15.49 34.74 58.23
CA ALA A 891 -14.14 34.82 58.88
C ALA A 891 -13.50 33.61 59.64
N VAL A 892 -12.17 33.43 59.77
CA VAL A 892 -11.02 34.37 59.99
C VAL A 892 -9.68 33.88 59.34
N HIS A 893 -8.77 34.85 59.09
CA HIS A 893 -7.34 34.86 58.66
C HIS A 893 -6.34 33.81 59.27
N ASN A 894 -5.08 33.58 58.79
CA ASN A 894 -4.06 34.58 58.36
C ASN A 894 -2.86 34.06 57.48
N VAL A 895 -2.21 35.04 56.83
CA VAL A 895 -0.97 35.16 56.01
C VAL A 895 0.19 34.14 56.13
N GLU A 896 0.76 33.75 54.97
CA GLU A 896 2.23 33.80 54.71
C GLU A 896 2.57 34.01 53.21
N GLN A 897 3.81 34.38 52.88
CA GLN A 897 4.15 35.19 51.69
C GLN A 897 5.37 34.65 50.92
N GLN A 898 5.24 34.25 49.65
CA GLN A 898 6.42 34.16 48.75
C GLN A 898 6.15 34.28 47.23
N ARG A 899 6.69 35.37 46.67
CA ARG A 899 7.17 35.60 45.29
C ARG A 899 6.58 34.76 44.14
N GLY A 900 5.66 35.37 43.39
CA GLY A 900 5.32 34.91 42.05
C GLY A 900 6.49 35.06 41.08
N ILE A 901 6.85 33.96 40.41
CA ILE A 901 7.75 33.96 39.26
C ILE A 901 7.00 34.55 38.06
N SER A 902 7.62 35.47 37.34
CA SER A 902 7.03 36.07 36.12
C SER A 902 6.63 35.00 35.12
N SER A 903 5.47 35.14 34.48
CA SER A 903 4.97 34.22 33.43
C SER A 903 5.91 34.08 32.23
N SER A 904 6.83 35.02 32.03
CA SER A 904 7.94 34.89 31.08
C SER A 904 8.96 33.81 31.45
N VAL A 905 9.27 33.64 32.75
CA VAL A 905 10.27 32.67 33.22
C VAL A 905 9.70 31.24 33.20
N GLY A 906 8.41 31.08 33.48
CA GLY A 906 7.71 29.79 33.29
C GLY A 906 7.81 29.30 31.84
N ARG A 907 7.47 30.16 30.87
CA ARG A 907 7.57 29.82 29.43
C ARG A 907 9.00 29.53 28.97
N VAL A 908 10.01 30.16 29.57
CA VAL A 908 11.43 29.85 29.29
C VAL A 908 11.83 28.49 29.89
N LEU A 909 11.37 28.16 31.10
CA LEU A 909 11.56 26.85 31.71
C LEU A 909 10.89 25.73 30.89
N ASP A 910 9.64 25.92 30.46
CA ASP A 910 8.93 24.95 29.61
C ASP A 910 9.66 24.75 28.27
N HIS A 911 10.20 25.81 27.67
CA HIS A 911 11.00 25.72 26.45
C HIS A 911 12.33 24.98 26.66
N ILE A 912 13.03 25.23 27.79
CA ILE A 912 14.26 24.52 28.15
C ILE A 912 13.98 23.03 28.39
N VAL A 913 12.88 22.69 29.10
CA VAL A 913 12.45 21.30 29.32
C VAL A 913 12.11 20.62 27.98
N GLY A 914 11.42 21.32 27.07
CA GLY A 914 11.16 20.84 25.71
C GLY A 914 12.43 20.56 24.91
N GLN A 915 13.42 21.46 24.95
CA GLN A 915 14.70 21.24 24.28
C GLN A 915 15.52 20.11 24.91
N LEU A 916 15.51 19.96 26.24
CA LEU A 916 16.14 18.81 26.92
C LEU A 916 15.49 17.48 26.50
N HIS A 917 14.17 17.45 26.37
CA HIS A 917 13.45 16.26 25.91
C HIS A 917 13.81 15.91 24.45
N LEU A 918 13.89 16.92 23.57
CA LEU A 918 14.32 16.73 22.18
C LEU A 918 15.77 16.22 22.08
N LEU A 919 16.67 16.73 22.93
CA LEU A 919 18.05 16.24 23.05
C LEU A 919 18.09 14.78 23.55
N THR A 920 17.28 14.41 24.55
CA THR A 920 17.20 13.03 25.05
C THR A 920 16.71 12.06 23.97
N LEU A 921 15.67 12.44 23.21
CA LEU A 921 15.19 11.68 22.06
C LEU A 921 16.27 11.53 20.97
N THR A 922 17.00 12.61 20.68
CA THR A 922 18.08 12.61 19.68
C THR A 922 19.24 11.70 20.10
N VAL A 923 19.65 11.73 21.37
CA VAL A 923 20.68 10.82 21.91
C VAL A 923 20.21 9.37 21.83
N SER A 924 18.97 9.06 22.21
CA SER A 924 18.44 7.69 22.14
C SER A 924 18.40 7.14 20.69
N VAL A 925 18.05 7.97 19.71
CA VAL A 925 18.09 7.60 18.28
C VAL A 925 19.53 7.40 17.79
N LEU A 926 20.50 8.19 18.28
CA LEU A 926 21.91 8.03 17.96
C LEU A 926 22.51 6.76 18.58
N GLU A 927 22.19 6.45 19.83
CA GLU A 927 22.57 5.19 20.49
C GLU A 927 22.01 3.99 19.72
N GLN A 928 20.72 3.99 19.38
CA GLN A 928 20.09 2.92 18.60
C GLN A 928 20.75 2.75 17.21
N ARG A 929 21.19 3.83 16.57
CA ARG A 929 21.96 3.77 15.31
C ARG A 929 23.38 3.24 15.53
N LEU A 930 24.02 3.59 16.64
CA LEU A 930 25.36 3.10 16.98
C LEU A 930 25.34 1.58 17.23
N THR A 931 24.41 1.09 18.05
CA THR A 931 24.23 -0.36 18.31
C THR A 931 23.96 -1.14 17.01
N ASN A 932 23.05 -0.66 16.16
CA ASN A 932 22.80 -1.25 14.83
C ASN A 932 24.03 -1.25 13.91
N THR A 933 24.97 -0.32 14.11
CA THR A 933 26.22 -0.25 13.34
C THR A 933 27.26 -1.22 13.91
N GLU A 934 27.38 -1.33 15.23
CA GLU A 934 28.23 -2.33 15.89
C GLU A 934 27.80 -3.76 15.56
N ASP A 935 26.50 -4.06 15.56
CA ASP A 935 26.01 -5.40 15.29
C ASP A 935 26.24 -5.82 13.83
N LYS A 936 26.04 -4.90 12.87
CA LYS A 936 26.44 -5.12 11.47
C LYS A 936 27.95 -5.27 11.30
N LEU A 937 28.76 -4.60 12.12
CA LEU A 937 30.21 -4.76 12.12
C LEU A 937 30.61 -6.14 12.65
N LYS A 938 29.96 -6.63 13.72
CA LYS A 938 30.15 -8.00 14.25
C LYS A 938 29.75 -9.06 13.22
N GLU A 939 28.64 -8.86 12.52
CA GLU A 939 28.17 -9.73 11.43
C GLU A 939 29.21 -9.78 10.29
N CYS A 940 29.65 -8.63 9.78
CA CYS A 940 30.68 -8.56 8.74
C CYS A 940 32.03 -9.18 9.16
N ILE A 941 32.45 -9.02 10.42
CA ILE A 941 33.64 -9.69 10.96
C ILE A 941 33.46 -11.21 11.02
N LYS A 942 32.26 -11.69 11.37
CA LYS A 942 31.95 -13.12 11.40
C LYS A 942 31.97 -13.73 10.00
N ASP A 943 31.37 -13.05 9.01
CA ASP A 943 31.37 -13.47 7.61
C ASP A 943 32.80 -13.52 7.04
N GLN A 944 33.64 -12.52 7.36
CA GLN A 944 35.07 -12.57 7.01
C GLN A 944 35.80 -13.75 7.66
N GLN A 945 35.48 -14.10 8.91
CA GLN A 945 36.08 -15.27 9.59
C GLN A 945 35.61 -16.60 8.99
N GLU A 946 34.36 -16.69 8.49
CA GLU A 946 33.85 -17.87 7.78
C GLU A 946 34.50 -18.00 6.39
N MET A 947 34.57 -16.93 5.59
CA MET A 947 35.31 -16.93 4.32
C MET A 947 36.82 -17.25 4.47
N LEU A 948 37.45 -16.85 5.58
CA LEU A 948 38.84 -17.20 5.90
C LEU A 948 39.02 -18.67 6.31
N LYS A 949 37.98 -19.32 6.85
CA LYS A 949 37.97 -20.77 7.13
C LYS A 949 37.76 -21.57 5.84
N GLU A 950 36.85 -21.14 4.97
CA GLU A 950 36.62 -21.77 3.66
C GLU A 950 37.86 -21.68 2.76
N ASN A 951 38.54 -20.52 2.72
CA ASN A 951 39.81 -20.38 2.00
C ASN A 951 40.98 -21.19 2.58
N ARG A 952 40.89 -21.65 3.83
CA ARG A 952 41.87 -22.57 4.44
C ARG A 952 41.56 -24.03 4.17
N THR A 953 40.29 -24.40 4.08
CA THR A 953 39.86 -25.76 3.70
C THR A 953 40.04 -26.04 2.22
N ASN A 954 40.00 -25.02 1.35
CA ASN A 954 40.30 -25.14 -0.09
C ASN A 954 41.82 -25.08 -0.43
N LYS A 955 42.71 -25.22 0.57
CA LYS A 955 44.19 -25.20 0.40
C LYS A 955 44.93 -26.33 1.13
N ILE A 956 44.21 -27.39 1.48
CA ILE A 956 44.72 -28.68 1.96
C ILE A 956 44.19 -29.76 1.01
#